data_AF-A0AAV9HFH5-F1
#
_entry.id   AF-A0AAV9HFH5-F1
#
_cell.length_a   1.000
_cell.length_b   1.000
_cell.length_c   1.000
_cell.angle_alpha   90.00
_cell.angle_beta   90.00
_cell.angle_gamma   90.00
#
_symmetry.space_group_name_H-M   'P 1'
#
loop_
_entity.id
_entity.type
_entity.pdbx_description
1 polymer ?
#
loop_
_entity_poly.entity_id
_entity_poly.type
_entity_poly.pdbx_seq_one_letter_code
_entity_poly.pdbx_strand_id
1 'polypeptide(L)'
;MSSADPNPELESFREEWKAEVQSRHSQPQQHAAAGPSTATSRAPAQTTQPSAPQRRAPLTEPPRQPAQPVKKPKVQDEDDDDDGPSLSFDEPAAAAGTALAGQFEGLSMSEPSKEPETALEHYEKAVERESAGNHGDSIRLYRKAFRQFQMDHKVDQKYKNKHFPKSAFKAAPAPASDSATPAPRPEKPLSMKQLIASYSTSLIEPAPPETEEGPELPCPIASIPNEILIHIMRDVAVADVGDFVRLSLVCKRLAYLVATEDRIWRRVCLGTEFGFGGMHYHWQRQITWEPLTDEDLASEATKAAAPSGEAPEGQDEIRPPLTLEERCERLAREKAANTLAFHSSLYSSSWLRMFRLRPRIRFNGCYISTVNYVRTGERTTNTIHASIGPVHIVTFYRYIRFFRDGTCISLVTTTEPAEVVHHLTRETVELHAGPADSRQGRAAARLPTAFMQSALKGRWRLDNDKADAPPSEIEGDLVVETEGVSTLVAKIYDLDTLDTRFTTPSGVPYRAIVDSREVDKREKQLSPLRGAAVEESRWGTPEFWLYSLVIAVALPAMFWVAYDVSRPSDPRYHRYEAWLSPGWIPGRKIDNSDAQYRTFRMNMPYMAALLVFHPLLRRAWNAINPLPKNTRDTPAEVAESRFRQRTSFDYAFALLFLVILHGFSAFKILFILALNYKIGTTLPRKYIPAATWIFNICTLFANELGKGYKYRSIALLFAGETAENSVLVKLGELLDSYGGIMKRWEVLFNITVLRLVSFNLDYYWSIDRRSSSPIEKQLDPANLSERDRIAIPANPSDYSFRNFVGYAIYAPLYLTGPIITFNDYISQSRYRPATIESSRTWKYALRFLLVLLAMELVLHYDYIGAISKTRPEWSTYTPAQISLLSYFNLHIIWLKLLLPWRFFRLWALTDGIDPPENMLRCVSNNYSTLSFWRGWHRSYYRWLLRYIYIPLGGTSFRSTVDAIRSVVTYLVVFTFVALWHDIKLNLLIWGWLIVIFFLPEIAASYAFPRKKWESSPGAYRVLCGVGGVLNVLMMMAANLVGFAFGLDGLQSIVKGIFRDYSGITFLITACCCLFVGIQIMFEIRQSELRRGINMKC
;
A
#
# COMPACT_ATOMS: atom_id res chain seq x y z
N MET A 1 0.96 -33.38 -57.68
CA MET A 1 0.72 -34.83 -57.55
C MET A 1 0.09 -35.06 -56.19
N SER A 2 -0.94 -35.91 -56.10
CA SER A 2 -1.89 -36.03 -54.98
C SER A 2 -2.73 -34.78 -54.67
N SER A 3 -4.05 -34.99 -54.66
CA SER A 3 -5.02 -34.20 -53.91
C SER A 3 -4.97 -34.55 -52.41
N ALA A 4 -5.76 -33.83 -51.60
CA ALA A 4 -6.15 -34.22 -50.25
C ALA A 4 -7.67 -34.03 -50.12
N ASP A 5 -8.37 -35.00 -49.56
CA ASP A 5 -9.83 -35.05 -49.56
C ASP A 5 -10.48 -34.10 -48.52
N PRO A 6 -11.69 -33.57 -48.78
CA PRO A 6 -12.48 -32.87 -47.77
C PRO A 6 -12.98 -33.85 -46.69
N ASN A 7 -13.00 -33.41 -45.42
CA ASN A 7 -13.48 -34.23 -44.31
C ASN A 7 -15.01 -34.46 -44.42
N PRO A 8 -15.51 -35.71 -44.59
CA PRO A 8 -16.94 -35.98 -44.76
C PRO A 8 -17.81 -35.58 -43.57
N GLU A 9 -17.26 -35.55 -42.34
CA GLU A 9 -17.99 -35.08 -41.15
C GLU A 9 -18.38 -33.60 -41.24
N LEU A 10 -17.60 -32.81 -42.00
CA LEU A 10 -17.83 -31.39 -42.22
C LEU A 10 -18.86 -31.14 -43.33
N GLU A 11 -19.15 -32.14 -44.15
CA GLU A 11 -20.20 -32.08 -45.16
C GLU A 11 -21.53 -32.61 -44.62
N SER A 12 -21.54 -33.72 -43.86
CA SER A 12 -22.74 -34.20 -43.17
C SER A 12 -23.32 -33.14 -42.22
N PHE A 13 -22.48 -32.48 -41.42
CA PHE A 13 -22.91 -31.39 -40.54
C PHE A 13 -23.50 -30.19 -41.33
N ARG A 14 -23.01 -29.93 -42.55
CA ARG A 14 -23.58 -28.89 -43.44
C ARG A 14 -24.91 -29.31 -44.06
N GLU A 15 -25.11 -30.60 -44.33
CA GLU A 15 -26.38 -31.15 -44.82
C GLU A 15 -27.45 -31.11 -43.71
N GLU A 16 -27.13 -31.60 -42.51
CA GLU A 16 -28.02 -31.54 -41.33
C GLU A 16 -28.41 -30.10 -40.99
N TRP A 17 -27.45 -29.17 -40.99
CA TRP A 17 -27.72 -27.75 -40.72
C TRP A 17 -28.61 -27.10 -41.80
N LYS A 18 -28.44 -27.44 -43.08
CA LYS A 18 -29.38 -26.99 -44.14
C LYS A 18 -30.78 -27.56 -43.92
N ALA A 19 -30.90 -28.83 -43.55
CA ALA A 19 -32.19 -29.49 -43.32
C ALA A 19 -32.93 -28.88 -42.10
N GLU A 20 -32.22 -28.56 -41.02
CA GLU A 20 -32.80 -27.86 -39.87
C GLU A 20 -33.24 -26.42 -40.23
N VAL A 21 -32.45 -25.70 -41.03
CA VAL A 21 -32.81 -24.34 -41.49
C VAL A 21 -34.02 -24.38 -42.43
N GLN A 22 -34.11 -25.34 -43.35
CA GLN A 22 -35.23 -25.47 -44.29
C GLN A 22 -36.53 -25.88 -43.59
N SER A 23 -36.49 -26.87 -42.68
CA SER A 23 -37.68 -27.29 -41.91
C SER A 23 -38.25 -26.18 -41.01
N ARG A 24 -37.41 -25.24 -40.56
CA ARG A 24 -37.82 -24.02 -39.83
C ARG A 24 -38.40 -22.90 -40.70
N HIS A 25 -38.57 -23.10 -42.01
CA HIS A 25 -39.21 -22.12 -42.92
C HIS A 25 -40.53 -22.60 -43.55
N SER A 26 -40.98 -23.81 -43.24
CA SER A 26 -42.13 -24.44 -43.89
C SER A 26 -43.29 -24.78 -42.94
N GLN A 27 -43.83 -23.78 -42.21
CA GLN A 27 -45.14 -23.88 -41.53
C GLN A 27 -45.85 -22.50 -41.47
N PRO A 28 -47.05 -22.33 -42.07
CA PRO A 28 -47.80 -21.07 -42.08
C PRO A 28 -48.82 -20.93 -40.93
N GLN A 29 -49.32 -19.70 -40.71
CA GLN A 29 -50.37 -19.37 -39.73
C GLN A 29 -51.76 -19.22 -40.37
N GLN A 30 -52.81 -19.80 -39.76
CA GLN A 30 -54.27 -19.49 -39.77
C GLN A 30 -55.05 -20.78 -39.37
N HIS A 31 -56.26 -20.80 -38.79
CA HIS A 31 -57.25 -19.76 -38.43
C HIS A 31 -57.99 -20.11 -37.11
N ALA A 32 -58.99 -19.31 -36.72
CA ALA A 32 -59.65 -19.22 -35.40
C ALA A 32 -60.68 -20.32 -35.00
N ALA A 33 -61.12 -20.30 -33.72
CA ALA A 33 -62.52 -20.32 -33.21
C ALA A 33 -62.90 -21.34 -32.08
N ALA A 34 -63.74 -20.84 -31.14
CA ALA A 34 -64.68 -21.55 -30.23
C ALA A 34 -64.18 -22.54 -29.13
N GLY A 35 -65.06 -22.84 -28.16
CA GLY A 35 -64.86 -23.77 -27.01
C GLY A 35 -65.77 -25.03 -27.11
N PRO A 36 -66.26 -25.68 -26.01
CA PRO A 36 -66.26 -25.24 -24.60
C PRO A 36 -66.01 -26.33 -23.49
N SER A 37 -65.90 -25.88 -22.23
CA SER A 37 -66.40 -26.47 -20.95
C SER A 37 -66.26 -27.96 -20.54
N THR A 38 -65.74 -28.16 -19.30
CA THR A 38 -66.09 -29.20 -18.28
C THR A 38 -65.72 -30.68 -18.57
N ALA A 39 -65.62 -31.61 -17.61
CA ALA A 39 -65.93 -31.66 -16.16
C ALA A 39 -64.90 -32.57 -15.41
N THR A 40 -64.86 -32.78 -14.08
CA THR A 40 -65.68 -32.34 -12.91
C THR A 40 -64.71 -32.00 -11.72
N SER A 41 -64.79 -32.36 -10.41
CA SER A 41 -65.69 -33.19 -9.56
C SER A 41 -65.66 -32.81 -8.06
N ARG A 42 -66.76 -33.10 -7.36
CA ARG A 42 -67.01 -33.22 -5.90
C ARG A 42 -66.84 -32.02 -4.92
N ALA A 43 -67.92 -31.83 -4.14
CA ALA A 43 -68.07 -31.04 -2.91
C ALA A 43 -68.53 -32.02 -1.76
N PRO A 44 -69.12 -31.66 -0.57
CA PRO A 44 -70.03 -30.54 -0.25
C PRO A 44 -69.77 -29.81 1.12
N ALA A 45 -70.76 -29.02 1.57
CA ALA A 45 -70.80 -28.13 2.76
C ALA A 45 -71.19 -28.86 4.10
N GLN A 46 -71.33 -28.29 5.31
CA GLN A 46 -71.61 -26.90 5.80
C GLN A 46 -70.67 -26.48 7.00
N THR A 47 -70.97 -25.77 8.11
CA THR A 47 -72.22 -25.33 8.82
C THR A 47 -71.98 -24.14 9.82
N THR A 48 -73.04 -23.35 10.09
CA THR A 48 -73.41 -22.44 11.23
C THR A 48 -72.43 -21.84 12.29
N GLN A 49 -72.79 -20.61 12.74
CA GLN A 49 -72.39 -19.84 13.96
C GLN A 49 -72.99 -20.42 15.29
N PRO A 50 -73.00 -19.80 16.52
CA PRO A 50 -72.57 -18.44 16.97
C PRO A 50 -71.92 -18.27 18.40
N SER A 51 -71.55 -17.02 18.77
CA SER A 51 -71.77 -16.39 20.12
C SER A 51 -71.28 -14.93 20.22
N ALA A 52 -71.70 -14.19 21.26
CA ALA A 52 -71.45 -12.77 21.60
C ALA A 52 -71.40 -12.62 23.16
N PRO A 53 -71.47 -11.46 23.88
CA PRO A 53 -71.62 -10.04 23.46
C PRO A 53 -70.87 -8.92 24.29
N GLN A 54 -70.92 -7.67 23.78
CA GLN A 54 -71.07 -6.35 24.47
C GLN A 54 -70.31 -5.94 25.76
N ARG A 55 -69.72 -4.71 25.75
CA ARG A 55 -70.24 -3.54 26.52
C ARG A 55 -69.73 -2.16 26.03
N ARG A 56 -70.34 -1.07 26.54
CA ARG A 56 -70.42 0.32 26.00
C ARG A 56 -69.29 1.31 26.44
N ALA A 57 -69.20 2.43 25.69
CA ALA A 57 -68.58 3.74 26.05
C ALA A 57 -69.60 4.64 26.82
N PRO A 58 -69.67 6.02 26.79
CA PRO A 58 -68.87 7.10 26.13
C PRO A 58 -68.57 8.34 27.04
N LEU A 59 -68.21 9.50 26.44
CA LEU A 59 -68.43 10.94 26.82
C LEU A 59 -67.35 11.86 26.13
N THR A 60 -67.52 13.15 25.78
CA THR A 60 -68.68 14.10 25.69
C THR A 60 -68.66 14.89 24.36
N GLU A 61 -68.58 16.25 24.35
CA GLU A 61 -68.89 17.14 23.19
C GLU A 61 -68.00 18.41 23.08
N PRO A 62 -67.95 19.07 21.88
CA PRO A 62 -67.32 20.39 21.58
C PRO A 62 -68.34 21.56 21.81
N PRO A 63 -68.46 22.71 21.08
CA PRO A 63 -67.64 23.38 20.03
C PRO A 63 -67.45 24.92 20.16
N ARG A 64 -66.69 25.56 19.22
CA ARG A 64 -66.95 26.95 18.73
C ARG A 64 -66.25 27.30 17.40
N GLN A 65 -66.98 28.04 16.55
CA GLN A 65 -66.63 28.74 15.29
C GLN A 65 -67.73 29.84 15.08
N PRO A 66 -67.75 30.69 14.03
CA PRO A 66 -66.73 31.10 13.04
C PRO A 66 -66.52 32.64 13.00
N ALA A 67 -65.73 33.14 12.03
CA ALA A 67 -65.90 34.48 11.45
C ALA A 67 -65.49 34.49 9.96
N GLN A 68 -66.21 35.24 9.12
CA GLN A 68 -65.90 35.51 7.70
C GLN A 68 -65.98 37.05 7.42
N PRO A 69 -66.30 37.58 6.21
CA PRO A 69 -65.25 38.06 5.30
C PRO A 69 -65.47 39.51 4.78
N VAL A 70 -64.43 40.10 4.16
CA VAL A 70 -64.57 41.28 3.27
C VAL A 70 -63.76 41.04 1.99
N LYS A 71 -64.10 41.71 0.87
CA LYS A 71 -63.69 41.34 -0.51
C LYS A 71 -63.06 42.51 -1.29
N LYS A 72 -62.19 42.14 -2.25
CA LYS A 72 -61.95 42.84 -3.55
C LYS A 72 -61.19 44.20 -3.47
N PRO A 73 -60.63 44.76 -4.57
CA PRO A 73 -60.93 44.54 -6.01
C PRO A 73 -59.95 43.63 -6.79
N LYS A 74 -60.17 43.57 -8.11
CA LYS A 74 -59.41 42.82 -9.13
C LYS A 74 -59.07 43.79 -10.26
N VAL A 75 -57.79 43.90 -10.63
CA VAL A 75 -57.24 44.45 -11.89
C VAL A 75 -56.00 43.57 -12.12
N GLN A 76 -55.99 42.59 -13.03
CA GLN A 76 -56.02 42.65 -14.49
C GLN A 76 -54.59 42.75 -15.05
N ASP A 77 -54.12 41.59 -15.51
CA ASP A 77 -53.30 41.25 -16.69
C ASP A 77 -52.13 42.18 -17.09
N GLU A 78 -50.89 41.62 -17.12
CA GLU A 78 -49.86 41.68 -18.20
C GLU A 78 -48.55 41.00 -17.71
N ASP A 79 -47.58 40.77 -18.61
CA ASP A 79 -46.59 39.67 -18.54
C ASP A 79 -45.12 40.11 -18.18
N ASP A 80 -44.12 39.42 -18.75
CA ASP A 80 -42.65 39.62 -18.72
C ASP A 80 -41.76 38.99 -17.60
N ASP A 81 -41.17 37.84 -17.98
CA ASP A 81 -39.77 37.38 -17.92
C ASP A 81 -38.68 37.94 -16.95
N ASP A 82 -38.01 36.93 -16.35
CA ASP A 82 -36.54 36.74 -16.21
C ASP A 82 -35.66 37.51 -15.18
N ASP A 83 -34.51 36.86 -14.94
CA ASP A 83 -33.23 37.28 -14.38
C ASP A 83 -33.08 37.63 -12.89
N GLY A 84 -31.98 37.13 -12.31
CA GLY A 84 -31.58 37.36 -10.92
C GLY A 84 -30.06 37.49 -10.79
N PRO A 85 -29.54 38.37 -9.90
CA PRO A 85 -28.12 38.69 -9.88
C PRO A 85 -27.26 37.61 -9.24
N SER A 86 -26.18 37.22 -9.92
CA SER A 86 -25.14 36.34 -9.39
C SER A 86 -24.05 37.12 -8.64
N LEU A 87 -23.53 36.55 -7.54
CA LEU A 87 -22.51 37.17 -6.69
C LEU A 87 -21.16 36.46 -6.80
N SER A 88 -20.09 37.25 -7.02
CA SER A 88 -18.71 36.77 -7.04
C SER A 88 -18.17 36.47 -5.64
N PHE A 89 -17.53 35.32 -5.45
CA PHE A 89 -17.29 34.70 -4.13
C PHE A 89 -15.89 34.94 -3.52
N ASP A 90 -15.14 35.95 -3.98
CA ASP A 90 -13.71 36.18 -3.63
C ASP A 90 -13.46 37.53 -2.88
N GLU A 91 -14.38 38.00 -2.02
CA GLU A 91 -14.11 39.10 -1.04
C GLU A 91 -14.83 38.89 0.32
N PRO A 92 -14.35 39.50 1.43
CA PRO A 92 -14.81 39.19 2.78
C PRO A 92 -16.13 39.91 3.15
N ALA A 93 -17.20 39.16 3.36
CA ALA A 93 -18.50 39.70 3.74
C ALA A 93 -18.56 40.15 5.22
N ALA A 94 -18.96 41.40 5.45
CA ALA A 94 -19.24 41.93 6.79
C ALA A 94 -20.59 41.41 7.35
N ALA A 95 -20.81 41.60 8.66
CA ALA A 95 -21.89 40.97 9.39
C ALA A 95 -23.31 41.43 8.97
N ALA A 96 -24.13 40.48 8.55
CA ALA A 96 -25.59 40.57 8.53
C ALA A 96 -26.17 39.24 9.07
N GLY A 97 -27.20 39.31 9.91
CA GLY A 97 -27.80 38.14 10.54
C GLY A 97 -29.33 38.20 10.55
N THR A 98 -29.93 37.02 10.70
CA THR A 98 -31.35 36.83 11.04
C THR A 98 -32.39 37.18 9.95
N ALA A 99 -32.55 36.29 8.95
CA ALA A 99 -33.86 35.94 8.38
C ALA A 99 -33.76 34.73 7.42
N LEU A 100 -34.44 33.61 7.76
CA LEU A 100 -35.13 32.67 6.86
C LEU A 100 -35.42 31.35 7.59
N ALA A 101 -36.59 31.29 8.23
CA ALA A 101 -37.19 30.06 8.71
C ALA A 101 -38.62 29.97 8.12
N GLY A 102 -38.75 29.26 7.00
CA GLY A 102 -40.02 29.09 6.29
C GLY A 102 -39.82 28.75 4.82
N GLN A 103 -40.85 28.13 4.23
CA GLN A 103 -41.04 27.90 2.79
C GLN A 103 -39.98 27.02 2.10
N PHE A 104 -40.13 25.69 2.28
CA PHE A 104 -39.78 24.70 1.26
C PHE A 104 -40.81 23.55 1.23
N GLU A 105 -42.10 23.90 1.16
CA GLU A 105 -43.12 22.99 0.61
C GLU A 105 -43.18 23.24 -0.89
N GLY A 106 -42.90 22.22 -1.72
CA GLY A 106 -42.79 22.43 -3.17
C GLY A 106 -41.98 21.41 -3.97
N LEU A 107 -41.40 20.38 -3.35
CA LEU A 107 -40.89 19.22 -4.09
C LEU A 107 -41.89 18.07 -4.02
N SER A 108 -42.40 17.68 -5.18
CA SER A 108 -43.34 16.58 -5.35
C SER A 108 -42.78 15.29 -4.74
N MET A 109 -43.59 14.58 -3.97
CA MET A 109 -43.34 13.17 -3.64
C MET A 109 -43.20 12.39 -4.96
N SER A 110 -41.97 12.02 -5.31
CA SER A 110 -41.75 11.01 -6.34
C SER A 110 -42.47 9.74 -5.91
N GLU A 111 -43.32 9.18 -6.77
CA GLU A 111 -44.06 7.96 -6.45
C GLU A 111 -43.13 6.85 -5.92
N PRO A 112 -43.61 5.96 -5.03
CA PRO A 112 -42.82 4.84 -4.55
C PRO A 112 -42.51 3.90 -5.71
N SER A 113 -41.38 4.14 -6.39
CA SER A 113 -41.01 3.41 -7.60
C SER A 113 -40.98 1.92 -7.30
N LYS A 114 -41.77 1.13 -8.02
CA LYS A 114 -41.77 -0.33 -7.89
C LYS A 114 -40.33 -0.85 -7.86
N GLU A 115 -40.06 -1.83 -7.01
CA GLU A 115 -38.85 -2.65 -7.18
C GLU A 115 -38.89 -3.21 -8.61
N PRO A 116 -37.78 -3.19 -9.37
CA PRO A 116 -37.74 -3.86 -10.66
C PRO A 116 -38.05 -5.36 -10.46
N GLU A 117 -39.05 -5.88 -11.18
CA GLU A 117 -39.51 -7.26 -11.03
C GLU A 117 -38.84 -8.20 -12.05
N THR A 118 -38.29 -7.65 -13.14
CA THR A 118 -37.61 -8.43 -14.20
C THR A 118 -36.10 -8.23 -14.24
N ALA A 119 -35.41 -9.20 -14.84
CA ALA A 119 -33.96 -9.11 -15.13
C ALA A 119 -33.59 -7.86 -15.94
N LEU A 120 -34.44 -7.49 -16.91
CA LEU A 120 -34.19 -6.41 -17.83
C LEU A 120 -34.31 -5.04 -17.16
N GLU A 121 -35.35 -4.80 -16.36
CA GLU A 121 -35.50 -3.56 -15.59
C GLU A 121 -34.39 -3.42 -14.54
N HIS A 122 -33.93 -4.54 -13.93
CA HIS A 122 -32.74 -4.53 -13.08
C HIS A 122 -31.45 -4.19 -13.82
N TYR A 123 -31.33 -4.55 -15.11
CA TYR A 123 -30.21 -4.17 -15.96
C TYR A 123 -30.31 -2.70 -16.38
N GLU A 124 -31.51 -2.21 -16.70
CA GLU A 124 -31.78 -0.81 -17.07
C GLU A 124 -31.49 0.13 -15.91
N LYS A 125 -32.05 -0.14 -14.72
CA LYS A 125 -31.78 0.63 -13.49
C LYS A 125 -30.33 0.51 -13.03
N ALA A 126 -29.57 -0.48 -13.50
CA ALA A 126 -28.13 -0.55 -13.31
C ALA A 126 -27.39 0.42 -14.25
N VAL A 127 -27.72 0.45 -15.55
CA VAL A 127 -27.15 1.42 -16.51
C VAL A 127 -27.45 2.86 -16.08
N GLU A 128 -28.66 3.15 -15.60
CA GLU A 128 -29.03 4.46 -15.03
C GLU A 128 -28.15 4.84 -13.83
N ARG A 129 -27.91 3.91 -12.91
CA ARG A 129 -27.05 4.15 -11.73
C ARG A 129 -25.58 4.28 -12.13
N GLU A 130 -25.16 3.62 -13.20
CA GLU A 130 -23.80 3.72 -13.75
C GLU A 130 -23.57 5.05 -14.48
N SER A 131 -24.53 5.54 -15.27
CA SER A 131 -24.45 6.85 -15.91
C SER A 131 -24.56 8.00 -14.90
N ALA A 132 -25.27 7.81 -13.78
CA ALA A 132 -25.27 8.69 -12.62
C ALA A 132 -24.02 8.55 -11.71
N GLY A 133 -23.01 7.74 -12.08
CA GLY A 133 -21.75 7.57 -11.34
C GLY A 133 -21.84 6.73 -10.05
N ASN A 134 -23.03 6.25 -9.67
CA ASN A 134 -23.23 5.34 -8.54
C ASN A 134 -22.96 3.88 -8.96
N HIS A 135 -21.68 3.58 -9.17
CA HIS A 135 -21.21 2.26 -9.55
C HIS A 135 -21.45 1.18 -8.48
N GLY A 136 -21.67 1.57 -7.21
CA GLY A 136 -21.96 0.66 -6.11
C GLY A 136 -23.33 0.00 -6.27
N ASP A 137 -24.38 0.81 -6.50
CA ASP A 137 -25.72 0.31 -6.78
C ASP A 137 -25.81 -0.34 -8.16
N SER A 138 -25.16 0.19 -9.20
CA SER A 138 -25.21 -0.42 -10.54
C SER A 138 -24.67 -1.85 -10.52
N ILE A 139 -23.50 -2.09 -9.90
CA ILE A 139 -22.92 -3.43 -9.76
C ILE A 139 -23.82 -4.34 -8.91
N ARG A 140 -24.56 -3.81 -7.92
CA ARG A 140 -25.54 -4.57 -7.14
C ARG A 140 -26.75 -4.97 -7.98
N LEU A 141 -27.25 -4.06 -8.82
CA LEU A 141 -28.40 -4.26 -9.71
C LEU A 141 -28.06 -5.20 -10.89
N TYR A 142 -26.91 -5.03 -11.55
CA TYR A 142 -26.40 -5.99 -12.53
C TYR A 142 -26.24 -7.40 -11.91
N ARG A 143 -25.71 -7.49 -10.68
CA ARG A 143 -25.62 -8.78 -9.98
C ARG A 143 -26.99 -9.36 -9.62
N LYS A 144 -28.02 -8.55 -9.32
CA LYS A 144 -29.40 -9.01 -9.10
C LYS A 144 -29.99 -9.53 -10.42
N ALA A 145 -29.86 -8.79 -11.53
CA ALA A 145 -30.25 -9.23 -12.87
C ALA A 145 -29.64 -10.59 -13.26
N PHE A 146 -28.31 -10.72 -13.23
CA PHE A 146 -27.62 -11.94 -13.67
C PHE A 146 -27.70 -13.14 -12.69
N ARG A 147 -27.95 -12.92 -11.38
CA ARG A 147 -28.03 -14.04 -10.40
C ARG A 147 -29.45 -14.49 -10.10
N GLN A 148 -30.39 -13.57 -9.92
CA GLN A 148 -31.75 -13.91 -9.49
C GLN A 148 -32.56 -14.51 -10.64
N PHE A 149 -32.29 -14.08 -11.87
CA PHE A 149 -32.95 -14.55 -13.08
C PHE A 149 -32.02 -15.48 -13.86
N GLN A 150 -31.58 -16.56 -13.19
CA GLN A 150 -30.53 -17.47 -13.66
C GLN A 150 -30.84 -18.18 -15.00
N MET A 151 -32.08 -18.10 -15.47
CA MET A 151 -32.53 -18.56 -16.80
C MET A 151 -32.18 -17.60 -17.95
N ASP A 152 -31.91 -16.31 -17.67
CA ASP A 152 -31.88 -15.24 -18.68
C ASP A 152 -30.46 -14.74 -19.00
N HIS A 153 -29.57 -15.67 -19.39
CA HIS A 153 -28.18 -15.42 -19.80
C HIS A 153 -28.03 -14.52 -21.06
N LYS A 154 -29.10 -13.88 -21.52
CA LYS A 154 -29.14 -12.95 -22.66
C LYS A 154 -29.77 -11.61 -22.29
N VAL A 155 -29.81 -11.24 -21.00
CA VAL A 155 -30.35 -9.94 -20.55
C VAL A 155 -29.59 -8.75 -21.16
N ASP A 156 -28.28 -8.88 -21.38
CA ASP A 156 -27.43 -7.94 -22.12
C ASP A 156 -27.88 -7.80 -23.59
N GLN A 157 -28.19 -8.92 -24.25
CA GLN A 157 -28.68 -8.94 -25.62
C GLN A 157 -30.13 -8.43 -25.71
N LYS A 158 -30.96 -8.66 -24.69
CA LYS A 158 -32.31 -8.10 -24.58
C LYS A 158 -32.26 -6.58 -24.42
N TYR A 159 -31.43 -6.07 -23.50
CA TYR A 159 -31.17 -4.64 -23.36
C TYR A 159 -30.66 -4.04 -24.68
N LYS A 160 -29.65 -4.66 -25.29
CA LYS A 160 -29.10 -4.18 -26.56
C LYS A 160 -30.12 -4.22 -27.70
N ASN A 161 -30.99 -5.23 -27.79
CA ASN A 161 -32.04 -5.30 -28.80
C ASN A 161 -33.20 -4.32 -28.53
N LYS A 162 -33.48 -3.96 -27.27
CA LYS A 162 -34.52 -2.99 -26.88
C LYS A 162 -34.08 -1.56 -27.18
N HIS A 163 -32.85 -1.19 -26.81
CA HIS A 163 -32.32 0.19 -26.96
C HIS A 163 -31.56 0.42 -28.28
N PHE A 164 -31.03 -0.64 -28.91
CA PHE A 164 -30.30 -0.58 -30.17
C PHE A 164 -30.79 -1.67 -31.16
N PRO A 165 -32.09 -1.67 -31.54
CA PRO A 165 -32.65 -2.68 -32.43
C PRO A 165 -31.97 -2.66 -33.81
N LYS A 166 -31.84 -3.83 -34.44
CA LYS A 166 -31.13 -3.99 -35.74
C LYS A 166 -31.75 -3.18 -36.89
N SER A 167 -32.99 -2.71 -36.76
CA SER A 167 -33.64 -1.77 -37.69
C SER A 167 -32.96 -0.40 -37.74
N ALA A 168 -32.30 0.04 -36.65
CA ALA A 168 -31.57 1.30 -36.60
C ALA A 168 -30.31 1.33 -37.50
N PHE A 169 -29.88 0.18 -38.01
CA PHE A 169 -28.75 0.03 -38.93
C PHE A 169 -29.17 -0.47 -40.31
N LYS A 170 -30.41 -0.19 -40.73
CA LYS A 170 -30.85 -0.46 -42.11
C LYS A 170 -30.36 0.65 -43.02
N ALA A 171 -29.37 0.36 -43.88
CA ALA A 171 -28.94 1.29 -44.92
C ALA A 171 -30.12 1.67 -45.82
N ALA A 172 -30.19 2.94 -46.22
CA ALA A 172 -31.25 3.43 -47.09
C ALA A 172 -31.22 2.72 -48.46
N PRO A 173 -32.38 2.32 -49.04
CA PRO A 173 -32.42 1.85 -50.41
C PRO A 173 -31.93 2.93 -51.37
N ALA A 174 -31.18 2.55 -52.39
CA ALA A 174 -30.89 3.46 -53.51
C ALA A 174 -32.22 3.79 -54.24
N PRO A 175 -32.50 5.06 -54.56
CA PRO A 175 -33.68 5.41 -55.32
C PRO A 175 -33.59 4.84 -56.74
N ALA A 176 -34.68 4.26 -57.22
CA ALA A 176 -34.80 3.88 -58.63
C ALA A 176 -34.86 5.14 -59.50
N SER A 177 -34.22 5.08 -60.67
CA SER A 177 -34.25 6.17 -61.64
C SER A 177 -35.51 6.07 -62.51
N ASP A 178 -36.43 7.01 -62.33
CA ASP A 178 -37.42 7.38 -63.34
C ASP A 178 -37.52 8.91 -63.44
N SER A 179 -37.90 9.40 -64.61
CA SER A 179 -37.59 10.78 -65.04
C SER A 179 -38.75 11.77 -64.91
N ALA A 180 -38.53 12.91 -64.23
CA ALA A 180 -38.80 14.25 -64.78
C ALA A 180 -38.44 15.39 -63.79
N THR A 181 -38.01 16.53 -64.34
CA THR A 181 -37.87 17.85 -63.68
C THR A 181 -36.74 18.01 -62.63
N PRO A 182 -35.87 19.04 -62.73
CA PRO A 182 -34.74 19.21 -61.83
C PRO A 182 -35.10 19.97 -60.54
N ALA A 183 -35.02 19.31 -59.39
CA ALA A 183 -34.91 19.98 -58.08
C ALA A 183 -33.45 20.46 -57.84
N PRO A 184 -33.23 21.56 -57.09
CA PRO A 184 -31.88 21.98 -56.70
C PRO A 184 -31.21 20.91 -55.83
N ARG A 185 -29.89 20.74 -55.98
CA ARG A 185 -29.13 19.72 -55.25
C ARG A 185 -29.13 20.03 -53.74
N PRO A 186 -29.23 19.01 -52.87
CA PRO A 186 -28.96 19.22 -51.44
C PRO A 186 -27.51 19.64 -51.26
N GLU A 187 -27.30 20.81 -50.63
CA GLU A 187 -25.96 21.30 -50.33
C GLU A 187 -25.27 20.41 -49.29
N LYS A 188 -23.93 20.35 -49.35
CA LYS A 188 -23.15 19.67 -48.30
C LYS A 188 -23.27 20.47 -47.00
N PRO A 189 -23.50 19.84 -45.84
CA PRO A 189 -23.55 20.55 -44.57
C PRO A 189 -22.25 21.33 -44.35
N LEU A 190 -22.37 22.63 -44.12
CA LEU A 190 -21.25 23.55 -43.94
C LEU A 190 -20.37 23.11 -42.76
N SER A 191 -19.05 23.20 -42.90
CA SER A 191 -18.17 23.01 -41.75
C SER A 191 -18.40 24.12 -40.73
N MET A 192 -18.17 23.84 -39.44
CA MET A 192 -18.41 24.80 -38.34
C MET A 192 -17.78 26.19 -38.60
N LYS A 193 -16.60 26.25 -39.25
CA LYS A 193 -15.97 27.52 -39.64
C LYS A 193 -16.74 28.29 -40.72
N GLN A 194 -17.27 27.58 -41.72
CA GLN A 194 -18.08 28.19 -42.79
C GLN A 194 -19.47 28.59 -42.28
N LEU A 195 -20.05 27.80 -41.38
CA LEU A 195 -21.31 28.12 -40.71
C LEU A 195 -21.19 29.41 -39.87
N ILE A 196 -20.16 29.49 -39.01
CA ILE A 196 -19.86 30.72 -38.25
C ILE A 196 -19.60 31.90 -39.20
N ALA A 197 -18.84 31.70 -40.29
CA ALA A 197 -18.60 32.77 -41.28
C ALA A 197 -19.90 33.28 -41.94
N SER A 198 -20.90 32.43 -42.18
CA SER A 198 -22.21 32.85 -42.72
C SER A 198 -23.03 33.72 -41.75
N TYR A 199 -22.70 33.74 -40.45
CA TYR A 199 -23.34 34.61 -39.46
C TYR A 199 -22.75 36.03 -39.41
N SER A 200 -21.69 36.32 -40.19
CA SER A 200 -21.06 37.65 -40.26
C SER A 200 -22.00 38.77 -40.71
N THR A 201 -23.01 38.44 -41.51
CA THR A 201 -24.05 39.37 -41.99
C THR A 201 -25.36 39.28 -41.21
N SER A 202 -25.47 38.40 -40.21
CA SER A 202 -26.66 38.34 -39.35
C SER A 202 -26.74 39.57 -38.43
N LEU A 203 -27.94 40.10 -38.25
CA LEU A 203 -28.24 41.12 -37.25
C LEU A 203 -28.72 40.48 -35.94
N ILE A 204 -28.99 41.31 -34.93
CA ILE A 204 -29.78 40.92 -33.77
C ILE A 204 -31.22 41.32 -34.11
N GLU A 205 -32.05 40.31 -34.36
CA GLU A 205 -33.49 40.47 -34.61
C GLU A 205 -34.22 40.57 -33.26
N PRO A 206 -35.32 41.33 -33.14
CA PRO A 206 -36.16 41.33 -31.94
C PRO A 206 -36.84 39.97 -31.76
N ALA A 207 -37.43 39.74 -30.58
CA ALA A 207 -38.32 38.60 -30.38
C ALA A 207 -39.52 38.71 -31.36
N PRO A 208 -39.92 37.62 -32.04
CA PRO A 208 -41.13 37.65 -32.86
C PRO A 208 -42.36 37.93 -31.97
N PRO A 209 -43.32 38.76 -32.41
CA PRO A 209 -44.50 39.06 -31.61
C PRO A 209 -45.34 37.78 -31.39
N GLU A 210 -45.98 37.67 -30.23
CA GLU A 210 -46.73 36.46 -29.84
C GLU A 210 -47.94 36.16 -30.74
N THR A 211 -48.40 37.15 -31.51
CA THR A 211 -49.49 37.04 -32.48
C THR A 211 -49.11 37.77 -33.77
N GLU A 212 -49.63 37.29 -34.92
CA GLU A 212 -49.25 37.80 -36.26
C GLU A 212 -49.65 39.28 -36.52
N GLU A 213 -50.45 39.89 -35.64
CA GLU A 213 -50.87 41.29 -35.71
C GLU A 213 -50.34 42.14 -34.52
N GLY A 214 -49.50 41.58 -33.65
CA GLY A 214 -48.93 42.28 -32.49
C GLY A 214 -47.80 43.26 -32.86
N PRO A 215 -47.57 44.32 -32.07
CA PRO A 215 -46.45 45.23 -32.26
C PRO A 215 -45.11 44.52 -32.00
N GLU A 216 -44.07 44.83 -32.78
CA GLU A 216 -42.72 44.32 -32.55
C GLU A 216 -42.18 44.81 -31.19
N LEU A 217 -41.79 43.88 -30.32
CA LEU A 217 -41.20 44.20 -29.02
C LEU A 217 -39.84 44.92 -29.22
N PRO A 218 -39.61 46.07 -28.54
CA PRO A 218 -38.36 46.81 -28.71
C PRO A 218 -37.18 45.99 -28.18
N CYS A 219 -36.15 45.80 -29.00
CA CYS A 219 -34.89 45.18 -28.59
C CYS A 219 -33.81 46.27 -28.43
N PRO A 220 -33.52 46.77 -27.21
CA PRO A 220 -32.51 47.80 -27.03
C PRO A 220 -31.12 47.37 -27.54
N ILE A 221 -30.77 46.09 -27.34
CA ILE A 221 -29.48 45.52 -27.75
C ILE A 221 -29.28 45.59 -29.27
N ALA A 222 -30.33 45.46 -30.07
CA ALA A 222 -30.25 45.60 -31.53
C ALA A 222 -29.91 47.03 -32.00
N SER A 223 -30.17 48.05 -31.17
CA SER A 223 -29.82 49.45 -31.44
C SER A 223 -28.39 49.83 -31.03
N ILE A 224 -27.67 48.97 -30.30
CA ILE A 224 -26.34 49.26 -29.77
C ILE A 224 -25.27 49.08 -30.87
N PRO A 225 -24.39 50.07 -31.11
CA PRO A 225 -23.25 49.93 -32.02
C PRO A 225 -22.35 48.74 -31.65
N ASN A 226 -21.85 48.01 -32.65
CA ASN A 226 -21.06 46.80 -32.46
C ASN A 226 -19.84 47.02 -31.54
N GLU A 227 -19.25 48.22 -31.58
CA GLU A 227 -18.13 48.63 -30.74
C GLU A 227 -18.51 48.60 -29.25
N ILE A 228 -19.67 49.16 -28.90
CA ILE A 228 -20.18 49.20 -27.52
C ILE A 228 -20.58 47.80 -27.08
N LEU A 229 -21.21 47.01 -27.96
CA LEU A 229 -21.55 45.61 -27.68
C LEU A 229 -20.28 44.77 -27.42
N ILE A 230 -19.22 44.95 -28.21
CA ILE A 230 -17.92 44.30 -28.01
C ILE A 230 -17.28 44.73 -26.68
N HIS A 231 -17.43 46.01 -26.28
CA HIS A 231 -16.98 46.47 -24.96
C HIS A 231 -17.74 45.79 -23.81
N ILE A 232 -19.08 45.73 -23.87
CA ILE A 232 -19.91 45.03 -22.88
C ILE A 232 -19.51 43.54 -22.82
N MET A 233 -19.44 42.86 -23.96
CA MET A 233 -19.04 41.45 -24.05
C MET A 233 -17.61 41.20 -23.54
N ARG A 234 -16.69 42.14 -23.70
CA ARG A 234 -15.33 42.06 -23.14
C ARG A 234 -15.35 42.05 -21.61
N ASP A 235 -16.17 42.90 -21.00
CA ASP A 235 -16.19 43.07 -19.56
C ASP A 235 -17.01 41.95 -18.89
N VAL A 236 -18.07 41.44 -19.54
CA VAL A 236 -18.70 40.16 -19.20
C VAL A 236 -17.68 39.01 -19.25
N ALA A 237 -16.83 38.94 -20.27
CA ALA A 237 -15.78 37.91 -20.37
C ALA A 237 -14.66 38.03 -19.31
N VAL A 238 -14.54 39.19 -18.65
CA VAL A 238 -13.65 39.39 -17.49
C VAL A 238 -14.35 39.00 -16.18
N ALA A 239 -15.69 39.07 -16.11
CA ALA A 239 -16.50 38.59 -14.98
C ALA A 239 -16.63 37.05 -14.96
N ASP A 240 -17.19 36.45 -16.02
CA ASP A 240 -17.03 35.02 -16.31
C ASP A 240 -16.98 34.74 -17.82
N VAL A 241 -15.94 34.02 -18.23
CA VAL A 241 -15.79 33.47 -19.58
C VAL A 241 -16.88 32.43 -19.89
N GLY A 242 -17.44 31.79 -18.86
CA GLY A 242 -18.61 30.90 -18.98
C GLY A 242 -19.83 31.62 -19.56
N ASP A 243 -20.24 32.73 -18.95
CA ASP A 243 -21.40 33.51 -19.38
C ASP A 243 -21.17 34.21 -20.72
N PHE A 244 -19.98 34.77 -20.95
CA PHE A 244 -19.59 35.27 -22.28
C PHE A 244 -19.73 34.21 -23.39
N VAL A 245 -19.44 32.93 -23.10
CA VAL A 245 -19.65 31.84 -24.07
C VAL A 245 -21.12 31.43 -24.18
N ARG A 246 -21.92 31.52 -23.09
CA ARG A 246 -23.38 31.28 -23.14
C ARG A 246 -24.10 32.26 -24.08
N LEU A 247 -23.62 33.50 -24.22
CA LEU A 247 -24.16 34.46 -25.20
C LEU A 247 -24.17 33.93 -26.65
N SER A 248 -23.30 32.98 -27.01
CA SER A 248 -23.31 32.35 -28.33
C SER A 248 -24.51 31.43 -28.61
N LEU A 249 -25.31 31.12 -27.59
CA LEU A 249 -26.56 30.35 -27.72
C LEU A 249 -27.76 31.23 -28.05
N VAL A 250 -27.69 32.54 -27.78
CA VAL A 250 -28.83 33.47 -27.88
C VAL A 250 -29.17 33.79 -29.34
N CYS A 251 -28.20 34.21 -30.15
CA CYS A 251 -28.44 34.48 -31.57
C CYS A 251 -27.19 34.29 -32.44
N LYS A 252 -27.41 34.15 -33.76
CA LYS A 252 -26.35 33.96 -34.77
C LYS A 252 -25.29 35.06 -34.72
N ARG A 253 -25.69 36.32 -34.48
CA ARG A 253 -24.78 37.47 -34.40
C ARG A 253 -23.88 37.40 -33.16
N LEU A 254 -24.43 37.09 -31.99
CA LEU A 254 -23.62 36.89 -30.77
C LEU A 254 -22.71 35.66 -30.91
N ALA A 255 -23.17 34.58 -31.56
CA ALA A 255 -22.35 33.42 -31.87
C ALA A 255 -21.15 33.77 -32.78
N TYR A 256 -21.36 34.64 -33.79
CA TYR A 256 -20.28 35.17 -34.63
C TYR A 256 -19.26 35.97 -33.80
N LEU A 257 -19.73 36.92 -32.99
CA LEU A 257 -18.86 37.78 -32.17
C LEU A 257 -18.04 36.96 -31.15
N VAL A 258 -18.67 36.05 -30.39
CA VAL A 258 -17.97 35.16 -29.44
C VAL A 258 -16.93 34.28 -30.16
N ALA A 259 -17.19 33.85 -31.39
CA ALA A 259 -16.29 32.97 -32.14
C ALA A 259 -15.16 33.69 -32.92
N THR A 260 -15.29 34.99 -33.18
CA THR A 260 -14.37 35.74 -34.07
C THR A 260 -13.72 36.98 -33.46
N GLU A 261 -14.28 37.58 -32.39
CA GLU A 261 -13.74 38.80 -31.79
C GLU A 261 -12.52 38.50 -30.91
N ASP A 262 -11.36 38.49 -31.56
CA ASP A 262 -10.06 38.14 -31.02
C ASP A 262 -9.57 39.11 -29.92
N ARG A 263 -10.06 40.37 -29.89
CA ARG A 263 -9.72 41.35 -28.82
C ARG A 263 -10.21 40.88 -27.44
N ILE A 264 -11.39 40.26 -27.38
CA ILE A 264 -11.95 39.75 -26.12
C ILE A 264 -11.10 38.56 -25.64
N TRP A 265 -10.85 37.59 -26.52
CA TRP A 265 -10.01 36.43 -26.21
C TRP A 265 -8.59 36.82 -25.81
N ARG A 266 -8.01 37.87 -26.42
CA ARG A 266 -6.71 38.44 -26.02
C ARG A 266 -6.73 38.97 -24.59
N ARG A 267 -7.75 39.75 -24.20
CA ARG A 267 -7.91 40.26 -22.82
C ARG A 267 -8.10 39.13 -21.81
N VAL A 268 -8.86 38.10 -22.18
CA VAL A 268 -9.06 36.90 -21.35
C VAL A 268 -7.75 36.11 -21.19
N CYS A 269 -6.95 35.93 -22.26
CA CYS A 269 -5.71 35.17 -22.20
C CYS A 269 -4.58 35.87 -21.43
N LEU A 270 -4.44 37.19 -21.60
CA LEU A 270 -3.42 37.99 -20.91
C LEU A 270 -3.82 38.36 -19.47
N GLY A 271 -5.09 38.18 -19.11
CA GLY A 271 -5.61 38.42 -17.77
C GLY A 271 -5.04 37.50 -16.70
N THR A 272 -5.12 37.96 -15.45
CA THR A 272 -4.82 37.18 -14.23
C THR A 272 -6.03 36.42 -13.71
N GLU A 273 -7.23 36.75 -14.17
CA GLU A 273 -8.52 36.26 -13.64
C GLU A 273 -8.80 34.82 -14.09
N PHE A 274 -8.73 34.59 -15.40
CA PHE A 274 -8.96 33.29 -16.06
C PHE A 274 -7.86 32.92 -17.07
N GLY A 275 -6.96 33.86 -17.37
CA GLY A 275 -5.88 33.74 -18.34
C GLY A 275 -4.60 33.14 -17.79
N PHE A 276 -3.52 33.32 -18.55
CA PHE A 276 -2.21 32.76 -18.24
C PHE A 276 -1.38 33.64 -17.31
N GLY A 277 -1.77 34.90 -17.08
CA GLY A 277 -1.13 35.77 -16.08
C GLY A 277 -1.24 35.22 -14.65
N GLY A 278 -2.37 34.55 -14.35
CA GLY A 278 -2.65 33.89 -13.07
C GLY A 278 -2.02 32.50 -12.89
N MET A 279 -1.19 32.05 -13.83
CA MET A 279 -0.42 30.80 -13.70
C MET A 279 0.95 31.08 -13.07
N HIS A 280 1.35 30.31 -12.06
CA HIS A 280 2.59 30.52 -11.30
C HIS A 280 3.58 29.38 -11.52
N TYR A 281 4.82 29.72 -11.86
CA TYR A 281 5.93 28.77 -12.12
C TYR A 281 7.03 28.85 -11.04
N HIS A 282 6.90 29.82 -10.13
CA HIS A 282 7.67 29.98 -8.90
C HIS A 282 6.72 29.89 -7.70
N TRP A 283 7.22 29.59 -6.51
CA TRP A 283 6.38 29.67 -5.32
C TRP A 283 5.97 31.12 -5.07
N GLN A 284 4.76 31.33 -4.54
CA GLN A 284 4.22 32.67 -4.21
C GLN A 284 4.02 32.86 -2.70
N ARG A 285 3.86 31.76 -1.97
CA ARG A 285 3.65 31.70 -0.51
C ARG A 285 4.36 30.48 0.09
N GLN A 286 4.52 30.50 1.41
CA GLN A 286 4.95 29.34 2.19
C GLN A 286 3.84 28.29 2.28
N ILE A 287 4.20 27.09 2.76
CA ILE A 287 3.28 25.94 2.89
C ILE A 287 2.16 26.24 3.93
N THR A 288 2.47 27.05 4.94
CA THR A 288 1.57 27.59 5.98
C THR A 288 0.56 28.64 5.47
N TRP A 289 0.68 29.03 4.20
CA TRP A 289 0.04 30.19 3.53
C TRP A 289 0.58 31.57 3.92
N GLU A 290 1.67 31.65 4.67
CA GLU A 290 2.35 32.92 4.98
C GLU A 290 3.14 33.46 3.76
N PRO A 291 3.50 34.76 3.75
CA PRO A 291 4.42 35.32 2.75
C PRO A 291 5.77 34.60 2.71
N LEU A 292 6.47 34.65 1.58
CA LEU A 292 7.83 34.14 1.47
C LEU A 292 8.82 35.03 2.24
N THR A 293 9.83 34.42 2.86
CA THR A 293 10.94 35.14 3.51
C THR A 293 12.05 35.47 2.52
N ASP A 294 12.95 36.39 2.86
CA ASP A 294 14.13 36.70 2.05
C ASP A 294 15.04 35.46 1.85
N GLU A 295 15.09 34.55 2.83
CA GLU A 295 15.77 33.25 2.71
C GLU A 295 15.10 32.33 1.66
N ASP A 296 13.77 32.24 1.63
CA ASP A 296 13.04 31.51 0.59
C ASP A 296 13.33 32.11 -0.80
N LEU A 297 13.28 33.44 -0.90
CA LEU A 297 13.48 34.19 -2.14
C LEU A 297 14.90 34.00 -2.69
N ALA A 298 15.92 34.01 -1.82
CA ALA A 298 17.31 33.70 -2.16
C ALA A 298 17.50 32.22 -2.51
N SER A 299 16.80 31.30 -1.85
CA SER A 299 16.81 29.87 -2.14
C SER A 299 16.20 29.54 -3.52
N GLU A 300 15.24 30.32 -4.00
CA GLU A 300 14.78 30.24 -5.39
C GLU A 300 15.75 30.87 -6.38
N ALA A 301 16.29 32.06 -6.09
CA ALA A 301 17.22 32.76 -6.98
C ALA A 301 18.47 31.90 -7.28
N THR A 302 19.02 31.25 -6.25
CA THR A 302 20.16 30.33 -6.39
C THR A 302 19.86 29.11 -7.27
N LYS A 303 18.60 28.65 -7.33
CA LYS A 303 18.18 27.55 -8.21
C LYS A 303 17.96 28.01 -9.64
N ALA A 304 17.37 29.20 -9.83
CA ALA A 304 17.16 29.80 -11.14
C ALA A 304 18.48 30.15 -11.86
N ALA A 305 19.56 30.39 -11.11
CA ALA A 305 20.90 30.66 -11.63
C ALA A 305 21.70 29.40 -12.03
N ALA A 306 21.16 28.19 -11.83
CA ALA A 306 21.87 26.92 -12.07
C ALA A 306 21.84 26.31 -13.51
N PRO A 307 21.23 26.88 -14.58
CA PRO A 307 21.19 26.25 -15.90
C PRO A 307 22.21 26.84 -16.91
N SER A 308 23.50 26.92 -16.58
CA SER A 308 24.60 26.99 -17.57
C SER A 308 25.96 26.66 -16.93
N GLY A 309 26.85 26.03 -17.69
CA GLY A 309 28.16 25.53 -17.20
C GLY A 309 29.30 26.54 -17.24
N GLU A 310 29.02 27.84 -17.39
CA GLU A 310 30.03 28.90 -17.53
C GLU A 310 29.75 30.01 -16.52
N ALA A 311 30.67 30.22 -15.58
CA ALA A 311 30.65 31.37 -14.69
C ALA A 311 31.30 32.57 -15.41
N PRO A 312 30.63 33.72 -15.55
CA PRO A 312 31.25 34.90 -16.15
C PRO A 312 32.28 35.49 -15.18
N GLU A 313 33.57 35.33 -15.47
CA GLU A 313 34.64 36.12 -14.86
C GLU A 313 34.56 37.57 -15.38
N GLY A 314 33.67 38.36 -14.79
CA GLY A 314 33.42 39.75 -15.16
C GLY A 314 32.88 40.55 -13.99
N GLN A 315 33.35 41.79 -13.85
CA GLN A 315 32.86 42.73 -12.86
C GLN A 315 31.47 43.22 -13.28
N ASP A 316 30.50 43.16 -12.38
CA ASP A 316 29.33 44.04 -12.41
C ASP A 316 28.74 44.21 -11.00
N GLU A 317 27.98 45.29 -10.79
CA GLU A 317 27.60 45.77 -9.46
C GLU A 317 26.68 44.82 -8.68
N ILE A 318 26.88 44.74 -7.35
CA ILE A 318 25.91 44.12 -6.44
C ILE A 318 24.67 45.02 -6.38
N ARG A 319 23.74 44.81 -7.32
CA ARG A 319 22.39 45.37 -7.18
C ARG A 319 21.75 44.86 -5.88
N PRO A 320 21.01 45.71 -5.16
CA PRO A 320 20.24 45.25 -4.01
C PRO A 320 19.25 44.16 -4.44
N PRO A 321 18.89 43.22 -3.55
CA PRO A 321 17.85 42.24 -3.83
C PRO A 321 16.55 42.98 -4.21
N LEU A 322 16.03 42.68 -5.39
CA LEU A 322 14.75 43.23 -5.87
C LEU A 322 13.65 42.99 -4.84
N THR A 323 12.83 44.00 -4.58
CA THR A 323 11.69 43.84 -3.67
C THR A 323 10.71 42.79 -4.21
N LEU A 324 9.87 42.25 -3.33
CA LEU A 324 8.84 41.28 -3.73
C LEU A 324 7.94 41.85 -4.85
N GLU A 325 7.64 43.15 -4.81
CA GLU A 325 6.82 43.85 -5.81
C GLU A 325 7.55 43.96 -7.15
N GLU A 326 8.80 44.44 -7.17
CA GLU A 326 9.62 44.52 -8.40
C GLU A 326 9.82 43.15 -9.05
N ARG A 327 10.02 42.10 -8.23
CA ARG A 327 10.15 40.72 -8.69
C ARG A 327 8.83 40.21 -9.28
N CYS A 328 7.70 40.49 -8.64
CA CYS A 328 6.37 40.15 -9.15
C CYS A 328 6.06 40.85 -10.49
N GLU A 329 6.37 42.15 -10.62
CA GLU A 329 6.22 42.87 -11.89
C GLU A 329 7.09 42.28 -13.01
N ARG A 330 8.37 41.99 -12.72
CA ARG A 330 9.29 41.42 -13.70
C ARG A 330 8.76 40.07 -14.22
N LEU A 331 8.31 39.21 -13.31
CA LEU A 331 7.71 37.92 -13.67
C LEU A 331 6.38 38.09 -14.42
N ALA A 332 5.55 39.09 -14.09
CA ALA A 332 4.33 39.38 -14.84
C ALA A 332 4.63 39.82 -16.29
N ARG A 333 5.62 40.70 -16.48
CA ARG A 333 6.11 41.11 -17.80
C ARG A 333 6.65 39.93 -18.62
N GLU A 334 7.39 39.03 -17.98
CA GLU A 334 7.93 37.81 -18.60
C GLU A 334 6.83 36.81 -19.00
N LYS A 335 5.86 36.52 -18.12
CA LYS A 335 4.67 35.70 -18.45
C LYS A 335 3.91 36.26 -19.65
N ALA A 336 3.75 37.58 -19.73
CA ALA A 336 3.07 38.25 -20.85
C ALA A 336 3.86 38.10 -22.15
N ALA A 337 5.18 38.30 -22.13
CA ALA A 337 6.05 38.12 -23.30
C ALA A 337 6.03 36.67 -23.82
N ASN A 338 6.19 35.68 -22.93
CA ASN A 338 6.15 34.26 -23.30
C ASN A 338 4.78 33.86 -23.88
N THR A 339 3.70 34.39 -23.30
CA THR A 339 2.33 34.20 -23.82
C THR A 339 2.15 34.79 -25.22
N LEU A 340 2.72 35.96 -25.50
CA LEU A 340 2.71 36.55 -26.85
C LEU A 340 3.54 35.73 -27.85
N ALA A 341 4.70 35.19 -27.44
CA ALA A 341 5.53 34.34 -28.30
C ALA A 341 4.83 33.01 -28.68
N PHE A 342 4.18 32.35 -27.72
CA PHE A 342 3.43 31.11 -27.97
C PHE A 342 2.18 31.32 -28.82
N HIS A 343 1.50 32.47 -28.69
CA HIS A 343 0.35 32.84 -29.52
C HIS A 343 0.71 32.83 -31.02
N SER A 344 1.81 33.47 -31.39
CA SER A 344 2.25 33.54 -32.79
C SER A 344 2.74 32.20 -33.34
N SER A 345 3.48 31.43 -32.54
CA SER A 345 4.21 30.24 -32.99
C SER A 345 3.40 28.93 -32.94
N LEU A 346 2.71 28.65 -31.82
CA LEU A 346 2.04 27.37 -31.59
C LEU A 346 0.55 27.41 -31.96
N TYR A 347 -0.13 28.53 -31.69
CA TYR A 347 -1.59 28.62 -31.77
C TYR A 347 -2.12 29.27 -33.05
N SER A 348 -1.25 29.44 -34.04
CA SER A 348 -1.56 30.02 -35.37
C SER A 348 -2.17 31.42 -35.29
N SER A 349 -1.70 32.24 -34.34
CA SER A 349 -2.20 33.60 -34.08
C SER A 349 -3.71 33.69 -33.82
N SER A 350 -4.28 32.77 -33.03
CA SER A 350 -5.67 32.84 -32.54
C SER A 350 -5.74 32.70 -31.02
N TRP A 351 -6.22 33.73 -30.32
CA TRP A 351 -6.30 33.71 -28.86
C TRP A 351 -7.37 32.72 -28.36
N LEU A 352 -8.50 32.60 -29.06
CA LEU A 352 -9.51 31.56 -28.81
C LEU A 352 -8.90 30.14 -28.84
N ARG A 353 -8.03 29.87 -29.82
CA ARG A 353 -7.36 28.56 -29.94
C ARG A 353 -6.35 28.34 -28.80
N MET A 354 -5.60 29.37 -28.45
CA MET A 354 -4.68 29.35 -27.30
C MET A 354 -5.42 29.07 -25.99
N PHE A 355 -6.53 29.77 -25.72
CA PHE A 355 -7.35 29.60 -24.53
C PHE A 355 -7.98 28.20 -24.41
N ARG A 356 -8.24 27.53 -25.53
CA ARG A 356 -8.80 26.16 -25.56
C ARG A 356 -7.75 25.05 -25.47
N LEU A 357 -6.51 25.29 -25.90
CA LEU A 357 -5.49 24.23 -26.06
C LEU A 357 -4.27 24.34 -25.13
N ARG A 358 -3.92 25.53 -24.61
CA ARG A 358 -2.82 25.68 -23.66
C ARG A 358 -3.23 25.19 -22.26
N PRO A 359 -2.47 24.28 -21.60
CA PRO A 359 -2.77 23.83 -20.26
C PRO A 359 -2.87 24.98 -19.24
N ARG A 360 -3.81 24.87 -18.29
CA ARG A 360 -3.89 25.75 -17.11
C ARG A 360 -4.70 25.11 -15.99
N ILE A 361 -4.50 25.62 -14.78
CA ILE A 361 -5.36 25.33 -13.63
C ILE A 361 -6.69 26.09 -13.78
N ARG A 362 -7.79 25.50 -13.29
CA ARG A 362 -9.09 26.16 -13.12
C ARG A 362 -9.33 26.42 -11.64
N PHE A 363 -9.75 27.65 -11.31
CA PHE A 363 -10.00 28.07 -9.93
C PHE A 363 -11.50 28.00 -9.53
N ASN A 364 -12.40 27.94 -10.51
CA ASN A 364 -13.87 27.93 -10.37
C ASN A 364 -14.43 26.60 -9.78
N GLY A 365 -13.72 25.93 -8.87
CA GLY A 365 -14.14 24.64 -8.30
C GLY A 365 -12.99 23.84 -7.68
N CYS A 366 -13.19 22.54 -7.52
CA CYS A 366 -12.17 21.60 -7.04
C CYS A 366 -12.00 20.40 -7.96
N TYR A 367 -10.79 19.86 -8.00
CA TYR A 367 -10.43 18.61 -8.65
C TYR A 367 -10.72 17.45 -7.70
N ILE A 368 -11.40 16.42 -8.19
CA ILE A 368 -11.85 15.26 -7.41
C ILE A 368 -11.34 13.97 -8.05
N SER A 369 -10.70 13.11 -7.27
CA SER A 369 -10.31 11.76 -7.67
C SER A 369 -11.01 10.73 -6.79
N THR A 370 -11.88 9.92 -7.39
CA THR A 370 -12.58 8.82 -6.72
C THR A 370 -11.73 7.55 -6.79
N VAL A 371 -11.31 7.03 -5.63
CA VAL A 371 -10.47 5.84 -5.52
C VAL A 371 -11.27 4.69 -4.90
N ASN A 372 -11.28 3.55 -5.58
CA ASN A 372 -11.99 2.34 -5.17
C ASN A 372 -11.02 1.18 -4.99
N TYR A 373 -11.04 0.50 -3.84
CA TYR A 373 -10.26 -0.73 -3.65
C TYR A 373 -11.02 -1.85 -2.95
N VAL A 374 -10.65 -3.09 -3.28
CA VAL A 374 -11.28 -4.32 -2.78
C VAL A 374 -10.48 -4.84 -1.58
N ARG A 375 -11.11 -4.84 -0.40
CA ARG A 375 -10.58 -5.47 0.82
C ARG A 375 -11.32 -6.77 1.09
N THR A 376 -10.59 -7.89 1.15
CA THR A 376 -11.17 -9.15 1.66
C THR A 376 -11.41 -9.04 3.17
N GLY A 377 -12.61 -9.42 3.62
CA GLY A 377 -12.94 -9.48 5.05
C GLY A 377 -12.13 -10.56 5.78
N GLU A 378 -11.99 -10.41 7.09
CA GLU A 378 -11.30 -11.42 7.91
C GLU A 378 -12.12 -12.72 7.94
N ARG A 379 -11.51 -13.83 7.50
CA ARG A 379 -12.14 -15.15 7.52
C ARG A 379 -12.21 -15.66 8.96
N THR A 380 -13.38 -15.61 9.58
CA THR A 380 -13.67 -16.25 10.87
C THR A 380 -13.44 -17.75 10.77
N THR A 381 -12.53 -18.30 11.58
CA THR A 381 -12.10 -19.70 11.54
C THR A 381 -13.15 -20.72 12.06
N ASN A 382 -14.40 -20.29 12.27
CA ASN A 382 -15.47 -21.09 12.90
C ASN A 382 -16.61 -21.46 11.93
N THR A 383 -16.60 -21.03 10.66
CA THR A 383 -17.72 -21.26 9.70
C THR A 383 -17.36 -22.24 8.59
N ILE A 384 -18.20 -23.25 8.39
CA ILE A 384 -18.01 -24.37 7.43
C ILE A 384 -17.99 -23.88 5.96
N HIS A 385 -18.60 -22.73 5.65
CA HIS A 385 -18.66 -22.14 4.30
C HIS A 385 -17.38 -21.38 3.92
N ALA A 386 -16.24 -22.09 3.84
CA ALA A 386 -14.94 -21.50 3.49
C ALA A 386 -14.87 -20.89 2.06
N SER A 387 -15.88 -21.13 1.21
CA SER A 387 -15.98 -20.67 -0.18
C SER A 387 -16.42 -19.21 -0.33
N ILE A 388 -17.14 -18.63 0.63
CA ILE A 388 -17.67 -17.26 0.53
C ILE A 388 -16.83 -16.33 1.41
N GLY A 389 -15.85 -15.65 0.80
CA GLY A 389 -15.18 -14.53 1.44
C GLY A 389 -16.00 -13.25 1.26
N PRO A 390 -16.50 -12.58 2.32
CA PRO A 390 -17.11 -11.26 2.18
C PRO A 390 -16.06 -10.27 1.68
N VAL A 391 -16.45 -9.47 0.67
CA VAL A 391 -15.61 -8.41 0.10
C VAL A 391 -16.18 -7.06 0.54
N HIS A 392 -15.34 -6.26 1.16
CA HIS A 392 -15.62 -4.87 1.49
C HIS A 392 -14.96 -3.99 0.43
N ILE A 393 -15.77 -3.34 -0.40
CA ILE A 393 -15.28 -2.28 -1.28
C ILE A 393 -15.11 -1.04 -0.41
N VAL A 394 -13.93 -0.42 -0.47
CA VAL A 394 -13.66 0.87 0.15
C VAL A 394 -13.58 1.91 -0.96
N THR A 395 -14.48 2.88 -0.91
CA THR A 395 -14.49 4.07 -1.77
C THR A 395 -14.02 5.25 -0.94
N PHE A 396 -13.13 6.06 -1.48
CA PHE A 396 -12.71 7.32 -0.88
C PHE A 396 -12.37 8.35 -1.96
N TYR A 397 -12.44 9.62 -1.58
CA TYR A 397 -12.35 10.75 -2.47
C TYR A 397 -11.18 11.64 -2.06
N ARG A 398 -10.44 12.11 -3.06
CA ARG A 398 -9.31 13.04 -2.90
C ARG A 398 -9.68 14.35 -3.57
N TYR A 399 -9.66 15.43 -2.80
CA TYR A 399 -10.04 16.77 -3.23
C TYR A 399 -8.81 17.67 -3.28
N ILE A 400 -8.73 18.51 -4.32
CA ILE A 400 -7.77 19.60 -4.42
C ILE A 400 -8.50 20.84 -4.92
N ARG A 401 -8.46 21.93 -4.15
CA ARG A 401 -8.88 23.27 -4.61
C ARG A 401 -7.65 24.15 -4.67
N PHE A 402 -7.42 24.77 -5.82
CA PHE A 402 -6.35 25.74 -6.04
C PHE A 402 -6.90 27.15 -5.89
N PHE A 403 -6.05 28.08 -5.49
CA PHE A 403 -6.37 29.51 -5.42
C PHE A 403 -5.37 30.32 -6.25
N ARG A 404 -5.79 31.53 -6.67
CA ARG A 404 -5.02 32.46 -7.52
C ARG A 404 -3.72 32.99 -6.90
N ASP A 405 -3.48 32.80 -5.60
CA ASP A 405 -2.29 33.25 -4.86
C ASP A 405 -1.19 32.18 -4.69
N GLY A 406 -1.25 31.08 -5.45
CA GLY A 406 -0.29 29.97 -5.34
C GLY A 406 -0.57 28.99 -4.19
N THR A 407 -1.66 29.16 -3.43
CA THR A 407 -2.07 28.21 -2.37
C THR A 407 -3.06 27.16 -2.87
N CYS A 408 -3.15 26.04 -2.17
CA CYS A 408 -4.17 25.02 -2.38
C CYS A 408 -4.64 24.38 -1.06
N ILE A 409 -5.87 23.88 -1.05
CA ILE A 409 -6.38 22.99 0.00
C ILE A 409 -6.24 21.54 -0.44
N SER A 410 -5.84 20.71 0.50
CA SER A 410 -5.70 19.26 0.38
C SER A 410 -6.71 18.57 1.28
N LEU A 411 -7.59 17.71 0.76
CA LEU A 411 -8.44 16.85 1.59
C LEU A 411 -8.51 15.43 1.03
N VAL A 412 -8.51 14.44 1.91
CA VAL A 412 -8.80 13.03 1.63
C VAL A 412 -9.86 12.56 2.62
N THR A 413 -10.99 12.05 2.15
CA THR A 413 -12.09 11.58 3.01
C THR A 413 -12.95 10.52 2.30
N THR A 414 -13.69 9.73 3.07
CA THR A 414 -14.74 8.83 2.56
C THR A 414 -16.08 9.54 2.34
N THR A 415 -16.21 10.81 2.74
CA THR A 415 -17.40 11.64 2.53
C THR A 415 -17.61 11.94 1.04
N GLU A 416 -18.86 11.92 0.57
CA GLU A 416 -19.20 12.13 -0.84
C GLU A 416 -19.07 13.59 -1.30
N PRO A 417 -18.79 13.85 -2.60
CA PRO A 417 -18.61 15.21 -3.14
C PRO A 417 -19.71 16.22 -2.80
N ALA A 418 -20.97 15.80 -2.76
CA ALA A 418 -22.10 16.70 -2.49
C ALA A 418 -22.01 17.39 -1.12
N GLU A 419 -21.50 16.71 -0.09
CA GLU A 419 -21.29 17.30 1.23
C GLU A 419 -19.97 18.09 1.31
N VAL A 420 -18.93 17.65 0.59
CA VAL A 420 -17.57 18.19 0.74
C VAL A 420 -17.33 19.49 -0.03
N VAL A 421 -17.84 19.61 -1.26
CA VAL A 421 -17.47 20.69 -2.19
C VAL A 421 -17.77 22.09 -1.63
N HIS A 422 -18.95 22.27 -1.01
CA HIS A 422 -19.38 23.55 -0.43
C HIS A 422 -18.57 23.96 0.82
N HIS A 423 -17.96 23.00 1.51
CA HIS A 423 -17.24 23.24 2.77
C HIS A 423 -15.72 23.32 2.60
N LEU A 424 -15.20 23.28 1.37
CA LEU A 424 -13.76 23.28 1.08
C LEU A 424 -13.24 24.72 0.82
N THR A 425 -13.24 25.54 1.89
CA THR A 425 -12.84 26.97 1.88
C THR A 425 -11.64 27.21 2.82
N ARG A 426 -11.05 28.41 2.80
CA ARG A 426 -9.93 28.75 3.71
C ARG A 426 -10.37 28.83 5.16
N GLU A 427 -11.48 29.51 5.41
CA GLU A 427 -12.11 29.67 6.73
C GLU A 427 -12.39 28.31 7.38
N THR A 428 -12.94 27.34 6.65
CA THR A 428 -13.19 26.01 7.20
C THR A 428 -11.93 25.20 7.45
N VAL A 429 -10.80 25.47 6.76
CA VAL A 429 -9.50 24.91 7.16
C VAL A 429 -9.01 25.57 8.44
N GLU A 430 -9.04 26.89 8.54
CA GLU A 430 -8.54 27.65 9.69
C GLU A 430 -9.34 27.37 10.97
N LEU A 431 -10.66 27.20 10.86
CA LEU A 431 -11.55 26.76 11.95
C LEU A 431 -11.19 25.36 12.51
N HIS A 432 -10.53 24.51 11.72
CA HIS A 432 -10.12 23.15 12.12
C HIS A 432 -8.61 23.00 12.34
N ALA A 433 -7.79 23.98 11.96
CA ALA A 433 -6.33 23.94 12.07
C ALA A 433 -5.79 24.25 13.49
N GLY A 434 -6.65 24.67 14.42
CA GLY A 434 -6.27 24.97 15.80
C GLY A 434 -5.90 23.72 16.64
N PRO A 435 -5.07 23.85 17.70
CA PRO A 435 -4.77 22.75 18.61
C PRO A 435 -6.04 22.13 19.21
N ALA A 436 -6.08 20.80 19.35
CA ALA A 436 -7.26 20.06 19.81
C ALA A 436 -7.73 20.40 21.25
N ASP A 437 -6.86 20.98 22.07
CA ASP A 437 -7.18 21.47 23.41
C ASP A 437 -7.76 22.91 23.43
N SER A 438 -7.78 23.60 22.29
CA SER A 438 -8.41 24.92 22.20
C SER A 438 -9.94 24.83 22.33
N ARG A 439 -10.55 25.82 23.00
CA ARG A 439 -12.01 25.91 23.15
C ARG A 439 -12.74 26.02 21.80
N GLN A 440 -12.10 26.60 20.78
CA GLN A 440 -12.61 26.69 19.42
C GLN A 440 -12.52 25.36 18.66
N GLY A 441 -11.40 24.62 18.74
CA GLY A 441 -11.27 23.30 18.10
C GLY A 441 -12.33 22.30 18.58
N ARG A 442 -12.71 22.36 19.86
CA ARG A 442 -13.81 21.54 20.43
C ARG A 442 -15.21 21.96 19.97
N ALA A 443 -15.38 23.18 19.44
CA ALA A 443 -16.65 23.63 18.85
C ALA A 443 -16.77 23.24 17.36
N ALA A 444 -15.66 23.25 16.62
CA ALA A 444 -15.59 22.91 15.20
C ALA A 444 -15.91 21.42 14.89
N ALA A 445 -15.80 20.53 15.89
CA ALA A 445 -16.06 19.09 15.75
C ALA A 445 -17.56 18.69 15.58
N ARG A 446 -18.39 19.57 15.01
CA ARG A 446 -19.81 19.31 14.71
C ARG A 446 -20.02 19.08 13.22
N LEU A 447 -21.05 18.29 12.88
CA LEU A 447 -21.54 18.20 11.50
C LEU A 447 -22.16 19.54 11.08
N PRO A 448 -22.05 19.95 9.80
CA PRO A 448 -21.56 19.15 8.67
C PRO A 448 -20.03 19.10 8.49
N THR A 449 -19.27 20.08 8.95
CA THR A 449 -17.87 20.31 8.50
C THR A 449 -16.80 19.35 9.04
N ALA A 450 -17.16 18.37 9.88
CA ALA A 450 -16.20 17.55 10.65
C ALA A 450 -15.10 16.84 9.83
N PHE A 451 -15.30 16.58 8.53
CA PHE A 451 -14.27 16.02 7.65
C PHE A 451 -13.10 16.99 7.35
N MET A 452 -13.30 18.31 7.54
CA MET A 452 -12.25 19.33 7.35
C MET A 452 -11.13 19.24 8.39
N GLN A 453 -11.28 18.44 9.46
CA GLN A 453 -10.18 18.05 10.36
C GLN A 453 -9.04 17.32 9.64
N SER A 454 -9.32 16.69 8.49
CA SER A 454 -8.33 16.03 7.63
C SER A 454 -7.77 16.94 6.55
N ALA A 455 -8.15 18.23 6.51
CA ALA A 455 -7.70 19.15 5.50
C ALA A 455 -6.30 19.69 5.85
N LEU A 456 -5.39 19.68 4.87
CA LEU A 456 -4.02 20.20 4.99
C LEU A 456 -3.89 21.48 4.18
N LYS A 457 -3.12 22.45 4.69
CA LYS A 457 -2.66 23.56 3.86
C LYS A 457 -1.62 23.06 2.86
N GLY A 458 -1.49 23.79 1.76
CA GLY A 458 -0.49 23.54 0.74
C GLY A 458 -0.31 24.68 -0.25
N ARG A 459 0.67 24.51 -1.14
CA ARG A 459 1.04 25.44 -2.20
C ARG A 459 1.27 24.71 -3.52
N TRP A 460 1.15 25.43 -4.64
CA TRP A 460 1.33 24.90 -5.99
C TRP A 460 2.23 25.78 -6.85
N ARG A 461 2.96 25.16 -7.79
CA ARG A 461 3.58 25.79 -8.97
C ARG A 461 3.41 24.88 -10.17
N LEU A 462 3.38 25.45 -11.38
CA LEU A 462 3.71 24.73 -12.59
C LEU A 462 5.22 24.55 -12.68
N ASP A 463 5.68 23.46 -13.25
CA ASP A 463 7.11 23.26 -13.54
C ASP A 463 7.51 23.89 -14.88
N ASN A 464 8.81 24.16 -15.03
CA ASN A 464 9.42 24.74 -16.23
C ASN A 464 10.84 24.19 -16.49
N ASP A 465 11.32 23.23 -15.69
CA ASP A 465 12.74 22.79 -15.65
C ASP A 465 13.17 21.93 -16.88
N LYS A 466 12.46 21.99 -18.01
CA LYS A 466 12.74 21.27 -19.27
C LYS A 466 13.29 22.20 -20.37
N ALA A 467 14.45 22.79 -20.14
CA ALA A 467 15.05 23.78 -21.05
C ALA A 467 15.27 23.27 -22.50
N ASP A 468 15.54 21.97 -22.67
CA ASP A 468 15.81 21.35 -23.99
C ASP A 468 14.55 20.82 -24.72
N ALA A 469 13.36 20.94 -24.14
CA ALA A 469 12.13 20.39 -24.72
C ALA A 469 11.47 21.36 -25.72
N PRO A 470 10.76 20.87 -26.75
CA PRO A 470 9.98 21.75 -27.63
C PRO A 470 8.88 22.47 -26.83
N PRO A 471 8.52 23.73 -27.14
CA PRO A 471 7.57 24.53 -26.33
C PRO A 471 6.22 23.90 -26.01
N SER A 472 5.76 22.91 -26.78
CA SER A 472 4.55 22.12 -26.50
C SER A 472 4.68 21.09 -25.37
N GLU A 473 5.90 20.80 -24.89
CA GLU A 473 6.22 19.82 -23.84
C GLU A 473 6.80 20.45 -22.56
N ILE A 474 7.14 21.76 -22.62
CA ILE A 474 7.60 22.56 -21.48
C ILE A 474 6.48 22.76 -20.46
N GLU A 475 5.26 23.11 -20.91
CA GLU A 475 4.15 23.45 -20.03
C GLU A 475 3.21 22.25 -19.76
N GLY A 476 3.14 21.78 -18.51
CA GLY A 476 2.10 20.83 -18.11
C GLY A 476 2.26 20.17 -16.73
N ASP A 477 3.48 20.04 -16.22
CA ASP A 477 3.72 19.37 -14.94
C ASP A 477 3.34 20.29 -13.76
N LEU A 478 2.56 19.76 -12.81
CA LEU A 478 2.01 20.50 -11.68
C LEU A 478 2.59 20.00 -10.35
N VAL A 479 3.39 20.84 -9.70
CA VAL A 479 4.05 20.53 -8.43
C VAL A 479 3.21 21.05 -7.27
N VAL A 480 2.79 20.14 -6.38
CA VAL A 480 2.03 20.46 -5.17
C VAL A 480 2.79 20.03 -3.91
N GLU A 481 2.86 20.91 -2.92
CA GLU A 481 3.39 20.65 -1.58
C GLU A 481 2.30 20.90 -0.53
N THR A 482 2.31 20.10 0.54
CA THR A 482 1.35 20.21 1.65
C THR A 482 2.08 20.10 2.98
N GLU A 483 1.43 20.53 4.06
CA GLU A 483 1.90 20.28 5.42
C GLU A 483 2.08 18.78 5.69
N GLY A 484 2.96 18.43 6.64
CA GLY A 484 3.21 17.04 7.04
C GLY A 484 4.29 16.27 6.25
N VAL A 485 4.94 16.87 5.24
CA VAL A 485 6.06 16.24 4.52
C VAL A 485 7.28 16.09 5.45
N SER A 486 7.41 14.93 6.08
CA SER A 486 8.38 14.69 7.16
C SER A 486 9.86 14.82 6.76
N THR A 487 10.71 15.11 7.73
CA THR A 487 12.17 15.25 7.53
C THR A 487 12.80 13.96 6.99
N LEU A 488 13.97 14.09 6.34
CA LEU A 488 14.72 12.95 5.80
C LEU A 488 14.98 11.87 6.86
N VAL A 489 15.32 12.28 8.08
CA VAL A 489 15.54 11.40 9.24
C VAL A 489 14.28 10.57 9.56
N ALA A 490 13.10 11.20 9.62
CA ALA A 490 11.85 10.50 9.87
C ALA A 490 11.52 9.48 8.75
N LYS A 491 11.87 9.77 7.50
CA LYS A 491 11.68 8.86 6.34
C LYS A 491 12.62 7.64 6.36
N ILE A 492 13.80 7.73 6.99
CA ILE A 492 14.73 6.59 7.15
C ILE A 492 14.21 5.60 8.21
N TYR A 493 13.69 6.12 9.33
CA TYR A 493 13.23 5.28 10.44
C TYR A 493 11.80 4.75 10.29
N ASP A 494 11.05 5.23 9.30
CA ASP A 494 9.70 4.78 8.93
C ASP A 494 9.57 3.24 8.82
N LEU A 495 8.39 2.72 9.12
CA LEU A 495 8.13 1.28 9.12
C LEU A 495 8.03 0.72 7.70
N ASP A 496 7.52 1.49 6.74
CA ASP A 496 7.44 1.05 5.34
C ASP A 496 8.83 0.93 4.67
N THR A 497 9.69 1.90 4.95
CA THR A 497 11.13 1.89 4.61
C THR A 497 11.82 0.62 5.14
N LEU A 498 11.38 0.11 6.29
CA LEU A 498 11.88 -1.14 6.86
C LEU A 498 11.27 -2.37 6.15
N ASP A 499 9.95 -2.52 6.17
CA ASP A 499 9.21 -3.59 5.47
C ASP A 499 7.78 -3.13 5.20
N THR A 500 7.35 -3.18 3.95
CA THR A 500 5.99 -2.84 3.54
C THR A 500 4.94 -3.71 4.23
N ARG A 501 5.34 -4.91 4.68
CA ARG A 501 4.55 -5.88 5.47
C ARG A 501 4.20 -5.42 6.91
N PHE A 502 4.44 -4.16 7.25
CA PHE A 502 4.06 -3.53 8.52
C PHE A 502 2.93 -2.50 8.35
N THR A 503 2.94 -1.78 7.24
CA THR A 503 1.95 -0.79 6.80
C THR A 503 0.86 -1.45 5.95
N THR A 504 1.22 -2.42 5.10
CA THR A 504 0.32 -3.18 4.24
C THR A 504 -0.14 -4.48 4.91
N PRO A 505 -1.47 -4.73 5.07
CA PRO A 505 -1.98 -6.04 5.47
C PRO A 505 -1.63 -7.09 4.40
N SER A 506 -1.17 -8.27 4.82
CA SER A 506 -0.63 -9.29 3.89
C SER A 506 -1.62 -9.85 2.85
N GLY A 507 -2.92 -9.58 3.00
CA GLY A 507 -3.98 -9.91 2.04
C GLY A 507 -4.35 -8.76 1.08
N VAL A 508 -3.61 -7.66 1.05
CA VAL A 508 -3.76 -6.52 0.14
C VAL A 508 -2.59 -6.50 -0.85
N PRO A 509 -2.83 -6.38 -2.17
CA PRO A 509 -1.77 -6.20 -3.15
C PRO A 509 -1.06 -4.84 -2.98
N TYR A 510 0.28 -4.85 -2.95
CA TYR A 510 1.03 -3.62 -2.68
C TYR A 510 0.99 -2.60 -3.83
N ARG A 511 0.77 -3.02 -5.08
CA ARG A 511 0.73 -2.05 -6.19
C ARG A 511 -0.40 -1.03 -6.01
N ALA A 512 -1.57 -1.47 -5.55
CA ALA A 512 -2.68 -0.58 -5.21
C ALA A 512 -2.33 0.48 -4.14
N ILE A 513 -1.27 0.26 -3.35
CA ILE A 513 -0.72 1.22 -2.38
C ILE A 513 0.40 2.08 -2.98
N VAL A 514 1.11 1.63 -4.02
CA VAL A 514 2.00 2.50 -4.83
C VAL A 514 1.16 3.46 -5.67
N ASP A 515 0.17 2.92 -6.37
CA ASP A 515 -0.80 3.67 -7.16
C ASP A 515 -1.55 4.69 -6.26
N SER A 516 -1.83 4.34 -4.99
CA SER A 516 -2.40 5.29 -4.01
C SER A 516 -1.40 6.33 -3.50
N ARG A 517 -0.09 6.07 -3.47
CA ARG A 517 0.97 7.01 -3.01
C ARG A 517 1.42 8.01 -4.05
N GLU A 518 1.54 7.60 -5.31
CA GLU A 518 1.90 8.55 -6.38
C GLU A 518 0.83 9.65 -6.52
N VAL A 519 -0.41 9.35 -6.10
CA VAL A 519 -1.54 10.28 -6.01
C VAL A 519 -1.75 10.83 -4.58
N ASP A 520 -1.00 10.41 -3.55
CA ASP A 520 -1.07 10.98 -2.19
C ASP A 520 0.31 11.10 -1.49
N LYS A 521 0.76 12.34 -1.31
CA LYS A 521 1.68 12.74 -0.21
C LYS A 521 0.98 12.77 1.17
N ARG A 522 -0.31 12.40 1.24
CA ARG A 522 -1.28 12.87 2.27
C ARG A 522 -1.80 11.77 3.20
N GLU A 523 -1.88 10.52 2.75
CA GLU A 523 -2.55 9.41 3.46
C GLU A 523 -1.69 8.81 4.60
N LYS A 524 -1.45 9.60 5.67
CA LYS A 524 -0.75 9.10 6.88
C LYS A 524 -1.43 9.39 8.22
N GLN A 525 -2.66 9.90 8.18
CA GLN A 525 -3.59 9.91 9.30
C GLN A 525 -4.99 9.49 8.82
N LEU A 526 -5.80 8.98 9.75
CA LEU A 526 -7.25 8.72 9.58
C LEU A 526 -7.67 7.63 8.56
N SER A 527 -7.53 6.38 8.99
CA SER A 527 -8.74 5.54 9.09
C SER A 527 -8.85 4.94 10.50
N PRO A 528 -9.75 5.45 11.37
CA PRO A 528 -10.05 4.81 12.64
C PRO A 528 -10.74 3.47 12.36
N LEU A 529 -10.17 2.37 12.84
CA LEU A 529 -10.91 1.11 12.94
C LEU A 529 -11.99 1.27 14.02
N ARG A 530 -13.18 1.77 13.62
CA ARG A 530 -14.41 1.77 14.44
C ARG A 530 -14.70 0.33 14.87
N GLY A 531 -14.28 -0.02 16.08
CA GLY A 531 -14.22 -1.41 16.56
C GLY A 531 -13.38 -1.59 17.83
N ALA A 532 -12.51 -0.63 18.16
CA ALA A 532 -11.95 -0.46 19.50
C ALA A 532 -11.99 1.02 19.90
N ALA A 533 -12.18 1.31 21.19
CA ALA A 533 -11.97 2.66 21.70
C ALA A 533 -10.49 3.02 21.57
N VAL A 534 -10.21 4.04 20.75
CA VAL A 534 -8.84 4.52 20.50
C VAL A 534 -8.49 5.50 21.61
N GLU A 535 -7.63 5.06 22.53
CA GLU A 535 -7.21 5.90 23.66
C GLU A 535 -6.38 7.11 23.18
N GLU A 536 -6.67 8.28 23.77
CA GLU A 536 -5.93 9.52 23.54
C GLU A 536 -4.43 9.37 23.83
N SER A 537 -3.60 10.24 23.25
CA SER A 537 -2.15 10.11 23.41
C SER A 537 -1.69 10.61 24.77
N ARG A 538 -0.99 9.74 25.50
CA ARG A 538 -0.57 9.99 26.88
C ARG A 538 0.77 10.72 27.00
N TRP A 539 1.50 10.94 25.91
CA TRP A 539 2.82 11.61 25.90
C TRP A 539 2.84 12.97 26.62
N GLY A 540 1.76 13.76 26.53
CA GLY A 540 1.66 15.06 27.20
C GLY A 540 1.29 15.01 28.69
N THR A 541 0.95 13.83 29.23
CA THR A 541 0.50 13.69 30.63
C THR A 541 1.68 13.77 31.61
N PRO A 542 1.48 14.25 32.85
CA PRO A 542 2.54 14.30 33.86
C PRO A 542 3.15 12.92 34.19
N GLU A 543 2.37 11.85 34.02
CA GLU A 543 2.86 10.46 34.12
C GLU A 543 3.99 10.21 33.09
N PHE A 544 3.79 10.59 31.83
CA PHE A 544 4.76 10.36 30.76
C PHE A 544 5.93 11.33 30.77
N TRP A 545 5.75 12.55 31.31
CA TRP A 545 6.88 13.43 31.63
C TRP A 545 7.80 12.82 32.69
N LEU A 546 7.25 12.26 33.77
CA LEU A 546 8.02 11.53 34.77
C LEU A 546 8.73 10.29 34.18
N TYR A 547 8.03 9.50 33.35
CA TYR A 547 8.64 8.37 32.65
C TYR A 547 9.77 8.77 31.70
N SER A 548 9.62 9.89 30.99
CA SER A 548 10.66 10.45 30.12
C SER A 548 11.88 10.92 30.91
N LEU A 549 11.67 11.57 32.06
CA LEU A 549 12.76 11.96 32.98
C LEU A 549 13.52 10.75 33.53
N VAL A 550 12.80 9.70 33.95
CA VAL A 550 13.43 8.44 34.42
C VAL A 550 14.28 7.81 33.32
N ILE A 551 13.80 7.76 32.07
CA ILE A 551 14.60 7.24 30.94
C ILE A 551 15.80 8.14 30.62
N ALA A 552 15.65 9.46 30.70
CA ALA A 552 16.74 10.42 30.45
C ALA A 552 17.90 10.29 31.46
N VAL A 553 17.63 9.84 32.70
CA VAL A 553 18.67 9.52 33.69
C VAL A 553 19.15 8.08 33.56
N ALA A 554 18.23 7.12 33.38
CA ALA A 554 18.56 5.69 33.38
C ALA A 554 19.41 5.26 32.18
N LEU A 555 19.12 5.72 30.96
CA LEU A 555 19.87 5.28 29.78
C LEU A 555 21.35 5.71 29.83
N PRO A 556 21.72 6.98 30.11
CA PRO A 556 23.11 7.37 30.30
C PRO A 556 23.79 6.62 31.45
N ALA A 557 23.09 6.38 32.57
CA ALA A 557 23.63 5.63 33.69
C ALA A 557 23.93 4.15 33.33
N MET A 558 23.07 3.52 32.54
CA MET A 558 23.27 2.14 32.06
C MET A 558 24.52 2.04 31.19
N PHE A 559 24.66 2.90 30.18
CA PHE A 559 25.88 2.96 29.35
C PHE A 559 27.12 3.31 30.18
N TRP A 560 27.01 4.26 31.12
CA TRP A 560 28.14 4.64 31.98
C TRP A 560 28.69 3.45 32.76
N VAL A 561 27.85 2.58 33.34
CA VAL A 561 28.32 1.42 34.12
C VAL A 561 28.98 0.35 33.23
N ALA A 562 28.53 0.15 31.99
CA ALA A 562 29.21 -0.74 31.04
C ALA A 562 30.56 -0.17 30.56
N TYR A 563 30.58 1.14 30.28
CA TYR A 563 31.76 1.88 29.86
C TYR A 563 32.82 1.98 30.97
N ASP A 564 32.42 2.18 32.24
CA ASP A 564 33.31 2.33 33.41
C ASP A 564 34.20 1.09 33.60
N VAL A 565 33.59 -0.10 33.54
CA VAL A 565 34.29 -1.40 33.58
C VAL A 565 35.20 -1.61 32.36
N SER A 566 34.88 -0.96 31.24
CA SER A 566 35.61 -1.07 29.96
C SER A 566 36.81 -0.11 29.83
N ARG A 567 37.12 0.69 30.86
CA ARG A 567 38.22 1.66 30.80
C ARG A 567 39.60 1.03 31.03
N PRO A 568 40.67 1.57 30.41
CA PRO A 568 42.06 1.26 30.77
C PRO A 568 42.42 1.54 32.24
N SER A 569 41.61 2.34 32.94
CA SER A 569 41.74 2.63 34.37
C SER A 569 41.09 1.59 35.30
N ASP A 570 40.31 0.64 34.77
CA ASP A 570 39.73 -0.43 35.60
C ASP A 570 40.84 -1.43 35.99
N PRO A 571 40.99 -1.79 37.28
CA PRO A 571 42.02 -2.73 37.73
C PRO A 571 42.00 -4.10 37.02
N ARG A 572 40.87 -4.49 36.41
CA ARG A 572 40.66 -5.76 35.70
C ARG A 572 41.01 -5.69 34.21
N TYR A 573 41.24 -4.50 33.65
CA TYR A 573 41.46 -4.26 32.20
C TYR A 573 42.56 -5.15 31.60
N HIS A 574 43.69 -5.29 32.30
CA HIS A 574 44.84 -6.14 31.91
C HIS A 574 44.46 -7.61 31.61
N ARG A 575 43.35 -8.12 32.17
CA ARG A 575 42.92 -9.52 31.98
C ARG A 575 42.29 -9.75 30.61
N TYR A 576 41.60 -8.75 30.06
CA TYR A 576 40.88 -8.86 28.79
C TYR A 576 41.51 -8.05 27.65
N GLU A 577 42.48 -7.18 27.93
CA GLU A 577 43.19 -6.37 26.94
C GLU A 577 43.76 -7.18 25.76
N ALA A 578 44.23 -8.40 26.00
CA ALA A 578 44.77 -9.30 24.97
C ALA A 578 43.73 -9.75 23.91
N TRP A 579 42.43 -9.54 24.16
CA TRP A 579 41.35 -9.80 23.20
C TRP A 579 40.94 -8.56 22.39
N LEU A 580 41.48 -7.38 22.71
CA LEU A 580 41.20 -6.12 22.06
C LEU A 580 42.19 -5.86 20.92
N SER A 581 41.70 -5.36 19.79
CA SER A 581 42.53 -4.96 18.64
C SER A 581 42.60 -3.43 18.50
N PRO A 582 43.58 -2.86 17.78
CA PRO A 582 43.58 -1.43 17.44
C PRO A 582 42.25 -1.02 16.77
N GLY A 583 41.63 0.05 17.28
CA GLY A 583 40.42 0.63 16.72
C GLY A 583 40.72 1.62 15.60
N TRP A 584 39.67 2.11 14.92
CA TRP A 584 39.77 3.22 13.98
C TRP A 584 39.51 4.58 14.64
N ILE A 585 38.95 4.59 15.85
CA ILE A 585 38.84 5.80 16.68
C ILE A 585 40.20 6.07 17.36
N PRO A 586 40.80 7.26 17.20
CA PRO A 586 42.08 7.59 17.83
C PRO A 586 42.07 7.37 19.36
N GLY A 587 43.11 6.71 19.87
CA GLY A 587 43.25 6.40 21.30
C GLY A 587 42.30 5.33 21.84
N ARG A 588 41.50 4.65 21.00
CA ARG A 588 40.60 3.56 21.41
C ARG A 588 40.97 2.23 20.75
N LYS A 589 40.85 1.15 21.53
CA LYS A 589 40.82 -0.22 20.99
C LYS A 589 39.37 -0.59 20.61
N ILE A 590 39.22 -1.64 19.82
CA ILE A 590 37.93 -2.26 19.48
C ILE A 590 37.88 -3.70 20.00
N ASP A 591 36.75 -4.07 20.63
CA ASP A 591 36.43 -5.45 20.94
C ASP A 591 36.11 -6.21 19.65
N ASN A 592 37.04 -7.07 19.24
CA ASN A 592 36.92 -7.92 18.07
C ASN A 592 36.95 -9.40 18.49
N SER A 593 36.43 -9.70 19.69
CA SER A 593 36.50 -11.02 20.31
C SER A 593 35.50 -12.02 19.70
N ASP A 594 34.27 -11.61 19.37
CA ASP A 594 33.27 -12.50 18.77
C ASP A 594 33.70 -12.96 17.37
N ALA A 595 33.89 -14.27 17.21
CA ALA A 595 34.43 -14.85 15.98
C ALA A 595 33.45 -14.80 14.80
N GLN A 596 32.14 -14.78 15.04
CA GLN A 596 31.12 -14.68 13.99
C GLN A 596 31.09 -13.25 13.45
N TYR A 597 30.99 -12.25 14.33
CA TYR A 597 30.99 -10.84 13.92
C TYR A 597 32.33 -10.44 13.31
N ARG A 598 33.47 -10.86 13.88
CA ARG A 598 34.80 -10.65 13.26
C ARG A 598 34.88 -11.20 11.84
N THR A 599 34.36 -12.40 11.61
CA THR A 599 34.37 -13.02 10.26
C THR A 599 33.47 -12.26 9.29
N PHE A 600 32.30 -11.79 9.73
CA PHE A 600 31.43 -10.92 8.93
C PHE A 600 32.10 -9.57 8.61
N ARG A 601 32.70 -8.91 9.62
CA ARG A 601 33.40 -7.62 9.52
C ARG A 601 34.58 -7.68 8.55
N MET A 602 35.46 -8.66 8.70
CA MET A 602 36.63 -8.82 7.82
C MET A 602 36.25 -9.14 6.37
N ASN A 603 35.15 -9.87 6.14
CA ASN A 603 34.67 -10.19 4.80
C ASN A 603 33.76 -9.12 4.19
N MET A 604 33.42 -8.05 4.93
CA MET A 604 32.46 -7.05 4.49
C MET A 604 32.83 -6.36 3.16
N PRO A 605 34.09 -6.02 2.86
CA PRO A 605 34.46 -5.45 1.56
C PRO A 605 34.16 -6.40 0.39
N TYR A 606 34.47 -7.70 0.53
CA TYR A 606 34.18 -8.70 -0.50
C TYR A 606 32.68 -8.93 -0.67
N MET A 607 31.91 -8.94 0.42
CA MET A 607 30.45 -9.04 0.36
C MET A 607 29.82 -7.79 -0.27
N ALA A 608 30.30 -6.59 0.05
CA ALA A 608 29.86 -5.34 -0.57
C ALA A 608 30.18 -5.29 -2.07
N ALA A 609 31.35 -5.79 -2.48
CA ALA A 609 31.69 -5.98 -3.89
C ALA A 609 30.71 -6.93 -4.59
N LEU A 610 30.36 -8.07 -3.97
CA LEU A 610 29.34 -9.00 -4.51
C LEU A 610 27.94 -8.37 -4.60
N LEU A 611 27.56 -7.53 -3.64
CA LEU A 611 26.28 -6.81 -3.63
C LEU A 611 26.13 -5.85 -4.82
N VAL A 612 27.23 -5.32 -5.34
CA VAL A 612 27.26 -4.52 -6.58
C VAL A 612 27.46 -5.40 -7.82
N PHE A 613 28.41 -6.33 -7.78
CA PHE A 613 28.81 -7.15 -8.94
C PHE A 613 27.71 -8.12 -9.39
N HIS A 614 26.97 -8.75 -8.49
CA HIS A 614 25.92 -9.71 -8.86
C HIS A 614 24.76 -9.06 -9.63
N PRO A 615 24.17 -7.92 -9.17
CA PRO A 615 23.21 -7.17 -9.99
C PRO A 615 23.78 -6.66 -11.33
N LEU A 616 25.06 -6.26 -11.39
CA LEU A 616 25.70 -5.87 -12.66
C LEU A 616 25.85 -7.07 -13.61
N LEU A 617 26.29 -8.22 -13.12
CA LEU A 617 26.41 -9.46 -13.90
C LEU A 617 25.04 -9.93 -14.41
N ARG A 618 23.97 -9.76 -13.61
CA ARG A 618 22.59 -10.00 -14.08
C ARG A 618 22.18 -9.01 -15.18
N ARG A 619 22.54 -7.72 -15.07
CA ARG A 619 22.27 -6.74 -16.14
C ARG A 619 23.00 -7.12 -17.43
N ALA A 620 24.27 -7.55 -17.35
CA ALA A 620 25.02 -8.04 -18.50
C ALA A 620 24.37 -9.30 -19.12
N TRP A 621 24.00 -10.29 -18.30
CA TRP A 621 23.27 -11.48 -18.76
C TRP A 621 21.95 -11.14 -19.46
N ASN A 622 21.19 -10.18 -18.92
CA ASN A 622 19.93 -9.72 -19.50
C ASN A 622 20.10 -8.90 -20.78
N ALA A 623 21.28 -8.29 -20.99
CA ALA A 623 21.63 -7.61 -22.25
C ALA A 623 22.05 -8.62 -23.34
N ILE A 624 22.75 -9.69 -22.96
CA ILE A 624 23.12 -10.82 -23.85
C ILE A 624 21.90 -11.67 -24.22
N ASN A 625 20.98 -11.87 -23.26
CA ASN A 625 19.74 -12.64 -23.43
C ASN A 625 18.53 -11.70 -23.29
N PRO A 626 18.29 -10.78 -24.25
CA PRO A 626 17.19 -9.82 -24.15
C PRO A 626 15.83 -10.52 -24.14
N LEU A 627 14.86 -9.90 -23.46
CA LEU A 627 13.46 -10.33 -23.57
C LEU A 627 12.94 -10.07 -25.00
N PRO A 628 12.06 -10.92 -25.53
CA PRO A 628 11.40 -10.63 -26.80
C PRO A 628 10.63 -9.30 -26.68
N LYS A 629 10.80 -8.43 -27.69
CA LYS A 629 10.18 -7.10 -27.78
C LYS A 629 9.01 -7.06 -28.77
N ASN A 630 8.41 -8.21 -29.04
CA ASN A 630 7.42 -8.34 -30.09
C ASN A 630 6.08 -7.78 -29.58
N THR A 631 5.51 -6.78 -30.27
CA THR A 631 4.33 -6.01 -29.81
C THR A 631 3.01 -6.81 -29.82
N ARG A 632 3.10 -8.12 -30.10
CA ARG A 632 2.00 -9.09 -30.08
C ARG A 632 2.07 -10.06 -28.89
N ASP A 633 3.19 -10.11 -28.15
CA ASP A 633 3.38 -11.05 -27.05
C ASP A 633 2.44 -10.71 -25.88
N THR A 634 1.73 -11.71 -25.34
CA THR A 634 0.81 -11.47 -24.22
C THR A 634 1.56 -11.18 -22.92
N PRO A 635 0.95 -10.48 -21.94
CA PRO A 635 1.57 -10.24 -20.63
C PRO A 635 2.04 -11.52 -19.91
N ALA A 636 1.38 -12.67 -20.17
CA ALA A 636 1.77 -13.97 -19.63
C ALA A 636 3.05 -14.52 -20.29
N GLU A 637 3.20 -14.36 -21.60
CA GLU A 637 4.39 -14.79 -22.35
C GLU A 637 5.60 -13.94 -21.98
N VAL A 638 5.44 -12.61 -21.87
CA VAL A 638 6.50 -11.71 -21.36
C VAL A 638 6.95 -12.11 -19.95
N ALA A 639 6.01 -12.49 -19.07
CA ALA A 639 6.31 -12.95 -17.72
C ALA A 639 6.99 -14.33 -17.67
N GLU A 640 6.62 -15.26 -18.55
CA GLU A 640 7.30 -16.55 -18.73
C GLU A 640 8.72 -16.37 -19.31
N SER A 641 8.91 -15.47 -20.28
CA SER A 641 10.22 -15.12 -20.82
C SER A 641 11.13 -14.52 -19.74
N ARG A 642 10.62 -13.59 -18.92
CA ARG A 642 11.33 -13.07 -17.73
C ARG A 642 11.66 -14.18 -16.74
N PHE A 643 10.71 -15.05 -16.43
CA PHE A 643 10.91 -16.17 -15.51
C PHE A 643 12.05 -17.09 -15.99
N ARG A 644 12.08 -17.45 -17.27
CA ARG A 644 13.14 -18.26 -17.90
C ARG A 644 14.49 -17.55 -17.89
N GLN A 645 14.54 -16.28 -18.29
CA GLN A 645 15.76 -15.45 -18.30
C GLN A 645 16.39 -15.40 -16.90
N ARG A 646 15.57 -15.09 -15.88
CA ARG A 646 16.02 -14.95 -14.49
C ARG A 646 16.46 -16.28 -13.88
N THR A 647 15.62 -17.32 -13.93
CA THR A 647 15.94 -18.63 -13.33
C THR A 647 17.13 -19.33 -13.99
N SER A 648 17.40 -19.08 -15.27
CA SER A 648 18.61 -19.60 -15.94
C SER A 648 19.88 -18.92 -15.44
N PHE A 649 19.86 -17.60 -15.21
CA PHE A 649 20.95 -16.90 -14.52
C PHE A 649 21.11 -17.40 -13.09
N ASP A 650 20.01 -17.51 -12.33
CA ASP A 650 20.05 -17.91 -10.92
C ASP A 650 20.67 -19.29 -10.76
N TYR A 651 20.33 -20.23 -11.65
CA TYR A 651 20.93 -21.57 -11.71
C TYR A 651 22.41 -21.55 -12.08
N ALA A 652 22.80 -20.84 -13.15
CA ALA A 652 24.20 -20.76 -13.59
C ALA A 652 25.09 -20.08 -12.54
N PHE A 653 24.62 -18.97 -11.95
CA PHE A 653 25.33 -18.27 -10.88
C PHE A 653 25.37 -19.11 -9.60
N ALA A 654 24.30 -19.82 -9.23
CA ALA A 654 24.29 -20.72 -8.08
C ALA A 654 25.39 -21.79 -8.16
N LEU A 655 25.57 -22.43 -9.33
CA LEU A 655 26.63 -23.43 -9.53
C LEU A 655 28.04 -22.81 -9.40
N LEU A 656 28.28 -21.68 -10.09
CA LEU A 656 29.56 -20.96 -10.02
C LEU A 656 29.88 -20.50 -8.60
N PHE A 657 28.89 -19.89 -7.92
CA PHE A 657 28.99 -19.40 -6.54
C PHE A 657 29.28 -20.55 -5.57
N LEU A 658 28.61 -21.69 -5.70
CA LEU A 658 28.84 -22.86 -4.86
C LEU A 658 30.27 -23.41 -4.98
N VAL A 659 30.81 -23.46 -6.21
CA VAL A 659 32.19 -23.91 -6.47
C VAL A 659 33.22 -22.92 -5.94
N ILE A 660 33.02 -21.61 -6.12
CA ILE A 660 33.89 -20.58 -5.53
C ILE A 660 33.88 -20.66 -3.99
N LEU A 661 32.70 -20.87 -3.41
CA LEU A 661 32.49 -20.82 -1.97
C LEU A 661 32.99 -22.08 -1.24
N HIS A 662 32.81 -23.27 -1.82
CA HIS A 662 33.05 -24.57 -1.16
C HIS A 662 33.99 -25.51 -1.92
N GLY A 663 34.49 -25.11 -3.09
CA GLY A 663 35.37 -25.92 -3.93
C GLY A 663 34.75 -27.28 -4.25
N PHE A 664 35.51 -28.35 -4.09
CA PHE A 664 35.01 -29.71 -4.37
C PHE A 664 33.84 -30.13 -3.46
N SER A 665 33.67 -29.54 -2.26
CA SER A 665 32.51 -29.86 -1.42
C SER A 665 31.17 -29.41 -2.04
N ALA A 666 31.18 -28.59 -3.10
CA ALA A 666 30.02 -28.33 -3.94
C ALA A 666 29.35 -29.62 -4.46
N PHE A 667 30.12 -30.66 -4.80
CA PHE A 667 29.56 -31.94 -5.26
C PHE A 667 28.75 -32.66 -4.18
N LYS A 668 29.18 -32.58 -2.90
CA LYS A 668 28.45 -33.15 -1.75
C LYS A 668 27.07 -32.48 -1.60
N ILE A 669 27.06 -31.15 -1.71
CA ILE A 669 25.86 -30.32 -1.59
C ILE A 669 24.88 -30.60 -2.75
N LEU A 670 25.38 -30.66 -3.99
CA LEU A 670 24.57 -30.99 -5.16
C LEU A 670 24.00 -32.41 -5.13
N PHE A 671 24.73 -33.37 -4.56
CA PHE A 671 24.23 -34.74 -4.34
C PHE A 671 23.06 -34.78 -3.33
N ILE A 672 23.20 -34.10 -2.19
CA ILE A 672 22.13 -33.99 -1.18
C ILE A 672 20.89 -33.31 -1.78
N LEU A 673 21.08 -32.26 -2.57
CA LEU A 673 20.01 -31.58 -3.31
C LEU A 673 19.31 -32.51 -4.32
N ALA A 674 20.07 -33.23 -5.15
CA ALA A 674 19.52 -34.17 -6.13
C ALA A 674 18.73 -35.31 -5.47
N LEU A 675 19.17 -35.79 -4.31
CA LEU A 675 18.47 -36.82 -3.53
C LEU A 675 17.18 -36.26 -2.89
N ASN A 676 17.21 -35.05 -2.32
CA ASN A 676 16.01 -34.40 -1.78
C ASN A 676 14.96 -34.10 -2.86
N TYR A 677 15.40 -33.62 -4.04
CA TYR A 677 14.53 -33.39 -5.20
C TYR A 677 13.81 -34.68 -5.62
N LYS A 678 14.54 -35.81 -5.74
CA LYS A 678 13.93 -37.12 -6.03
C LYS A 678 12.91 -37.54 -4.96
N ILE A 679 13.23 -37.36 -3.67
CA ILE A 679 12.30 -37.62 -2.56
C ILE A 679 11.01 -36.79 -2.70
N GLY A 680 11.11 -35.55 -3.20
CA GLY A 680 9.97 -34.71 -3.53
C GLY A 680 9.18 -35.21 -4.74
N THR A 681 9.85 -35.43 -5.87
CA THR A 681 9.17 -35.58 -7.18
C THR A 681 8.85 -37.02 -7.58
N THR A 682 9.57 -38.03 -7.08
CA THR A 682 9.42 -39.44 -7.54
C THR A 682 8.76 -40.39 -6.54
N LEU A 683 8.57 -39.99 -5.27
CA LEU A 683 7.90 -40.84 -4.29
C LEU A 683 6.37 -40.75 -4.39
N PRO A 684 5.62 -41.84 -4.11
CA PRO A 684 4.17 -41.78 -4.02
C PRO A 684 3.71 -40.78 -2.95
N ARG A 685 2.74 -39.92 -3.30
CA ARG A 685 2.35 -38.73 -2.51
C ARG A 685 2.20 -38.96 -1.01
N LYS A 686 1.65 -40.10 -0.59
CA LYS A 686 1.44 -40.47 0.82
C LYS A 686 2.74 -40.44 1.65
N TYR A 687 3.89 -40.73 1.04
CA TYR A 687 5.17 -40.85 1.72
C TYR A 687 6.03 -39.57 1.65
N ILE A 688 5.75 -38.64 0.72
CA ILE A 688 6.57 -37.42 0.51
C ILE A 688 6.82 -36.64 1.81
N PRO A 689 5.81 -36.34 2.67
CA PRO A 689 6.06 -35.55 3.87
C PRO A 689 6.97 -36.27 4.88
N ALA A 690 6.71 -37.55 5.14
CA ALA A 690 7.49 -38.35 6.09
C ALA A 690 8.94 -38.56 5.59
N ALA A 691 9.11 -38.96 4.33
CA ALA A 691 10.43 -39.14 3.73
C ALA A 691 11.23 -37.83 3.68
N THR A 692 10.55 -36.70 3.42
CA THR A 692 11.18 -35.37 3.44
C THR A 692 11.68 -35.00 4.83
N TRP A 693 10.87 -35.17 5.88
CA TRP A 693 11.28 -34.85 7.25
C TRP A 693 12.38 -35.78 7.75
N ILE A 694 12.25 -37.10 7.56
CA ILE A 694 13.27 -38.08 7.94
C ILE A 694 14.60 -37.75 7.24
N PHE A 695 14.59 -37.56 5.92
CA PHE A 695 15.81 -37.25 5.16
C PHE A 695 16.49 -35.97 5.64
N ASN A 696 15.73 -34.89 5.83
CA ASN A 696 16.30 -33.59 6.21
C ASN A 696 16.80 -33.59 7.65
N ILE A 697 16.12 -34.25 8.59
CA ILE A 697 16.59 -34.41 9.98
C ILE A 697 17.85 -35.28 10.00
N CYS A 698 17.85 -36.44 9.34
CA CYS A 698 19.06 -37.28 9.23
C CYS A 698 20.23 -36.55 8.57
N THR A 699 19.97 -35.67 7.59
CA THR A 699 21.00 -34.82 6.96
C THR A 699 21.60 -33.81 7.95
N LEU A 700 20.79 -33.17 8.81
CA LEU A 700 21.30 -32.27 9.86
C LEU A 700 22.22 -33.02 10.83
N PHE A 701 21.78 -34.17 11.35
CA PHE A 701 22.59 -35.00 12.24
C PHE A 701 23.88 -35.50 11.57
N ALA A 702 23.80 -36.03 10.34
CA ALA A 702 24.94 -36.55 9.62
C ALA A 702 25.94 -35.44 9.21
N ASN A 703 25.47 -34.23 8.90
CA ASN A 703 26.33 -33.09 8.57
C ASN A 703 27.21 -32.67 9.76
N GLU A 704 26.63 -32.59 10.97
CA GLU A 704 27.33 -32.20 12.20
C GLU A 704 28.25 -33.33 12.71
N LEU A 705 27.74 -34.57 12.79
CA LEU A 705 28.52 -35.74 13.21
C LEU A 705 29.68 -36.03 12.24
N GLY A 706 29.41 -35.95 10.93
CA GLY A 706 30.40 -36.15 9.85
C GLY A 706 31.26 -34.92 9.54
N LYS A 707 31.03 -33.78 10.22
CA LYS A 707 31.79 -32.51 10.08
C LYS A 707 32.02 -32.11 8.62
N GLY A 708 30.93 -32.10 7.83
CA GLY A 708 30.95 -31.76 6.40
C GLY A 708 31.49 -32.85 5.45
N TYR A 709 31.55 -34.09 5.91
CA TYR A 709 32.02 -35.30 5.19
C TYR A 709 33.35 -35.10 4.47
N LYS A 710 34.46 -35.08 5.24
CA LYS A 710 35.81 -34.97 4.67
C LYS A 710 36.10 -36.11 3.68
N TYR A 711 36.61 -35.77 2.49
CA TYR A 711 37.00 -36.75 1.49
C TYR A 711 38.08 -37.72 2.00
N ARG A 712 39.03 -37.26 2.85
CA ARG A 712 39.96 -38.16 3.56
C ARG A 712 39.23 -39.25 4.35
N SER A 713 38.21 -38.86 5.12
CA SER A 713 37.44 -39.78 5.98
C SER A 713 36.58 -40.75 5.16
N ILE A 714 36.01 -40.29 4.05
CA ILE A 714 35.30 -41.17 3.09
C ILE A 714 36.28 -42.17 2.46
N ALA A 715 37.46 -41.71 2.02
CA ALA A 715 38.49 -42.55 1.43
C ALA A 715 39.00 -43.63 2.40
N LEU A 716 39.23 -43.29 3.66
CA LEU A 716 39.62 -44.25 4.70
C LEU A 716 38.53 -45.32 4.94
N LEU A 717 37.26 -44.95 4.92
CA LEU A 717 36.14 -45.88 5.07
C LEU A 717 36.05 -46.91 3.92
N PHE A 718 36.48 -46.54 2.71
CA PHE A 718 36.57 -47.47 1.57
C PHE A 718 37.92 -48.20 1.46
N ALA A 719 39.01 -47.65 1.97
CA ALA A 719 40.36 -48.23 1.88
C ALA A 719 40.73 -49.12 3.09
N GLY A 720 40.04 -48.99 4.22
CA GLY A 720 40.37 -49.62 5.49
C GLY A 720 41.32 -48.78 6.35
N GLU A 721 41.22 -48.91 7.67
CA GLU A 721 41.95 -48.05 8.63
C GLU A 721 43.48 -48.22 8.56
N THR A 722 43.97 -49.39 8.12
CA THR A 722 45.40 -49.66 7.93
C THR A 722 46.00 -49.04 6.66
N ALA A 723 45.19 -48.41 5.80
CA ALA A 723 45.58 -47.98 4.46
C ALA A 723 45.85 -46.46 4.34
N GLU A 724 46.33 -45.77 5.38
CA GLU A 724 46.59 -44.31 5.36
C GLU A 724 47.47 -43.85 4.18
N ASN A 725 48.40 -44.69 3.74
CA ASN A 725 49.29 -44.38 2.61
C ASN A 725 48.67 -44.56 1.21
N SER A 726 47.42 -45.03 1.12
CA SER A 726 46.72 -45.32 -0.13
C SER A 726 46.54 -44.07 -1.01
N VAL A 727 46.61 -44.28 -2.34
CA VAL A 727 46.37 -43.25 -3.35
C VAL A 727 44.98 -42.61 -3.18
N LEU A 728 43.98 -43.38 -2.74
CA LEU A 728 42.63 -42.88 -2.50
C LEU A 728 42.58 -41.89 -1.32
N VAL A 729 43.33 -42.15 -0.25
CA VAL A 729 43.39 -41.28 0.94
C VAL A 729 44.13 -39.98 0.60
N LYS A 730 45.25 -40.06 -0.12
CA LYS A 730 46.01 -38.89 -0.60
C LYS A 730 45.22 -38.04 -1.59
N LEU A 731 44.42 -38.66 -2.46
CA LEU A 731 43.45 -37.95 -3.31
C LEU A 731 42.36 -37.27 -2.47
N GLY A 732 41.86 -37.93 -1.42
CA GLY A 732 40.90 -37.34 -0.48
C GLY A 732 41.45 -36.11 0.25
N GLU A 733 42.70 -36.16 0.73
CA GLU A 733 43.39 -35.01 1.33
C GLU A 733 43.58 -33.86 0.33
N LEU A 734 43.94 -34.16 -0.92
CA LEU A 734 44.06 -33.17 -1.98
C LEU A 734 42.70 -32.48 -2.25
N LEU A 735 41.61 -33.24 -2.34
CA LEU A 735 40.26 -32.70 -2.56
C LEU A 735 39.75 -31.86 -1.36
N ASP A 736 40.04 -32.27 -0.13
CA ASP A 736 39.72 -31.49 1.08
C ASP A 736 40.58 -30.20 1.21
N SER A 737 41.77 -30.17 0.60
CA SER A 737 42.61 -28.95 0.57
C SER A 737 41.92 -27.81 -0.21
N TYR A 738 41.33 -28.13 -1.36
CA TYR A 738 40.58 -27.23 -2.25
C TYR A 738 39.12 -26.99 -1.79
N GLY A 739 38.94 -26.58 -0.53
CA GLY A 739 37.62 -26.36 0.09
C GLY A 739 36.95 -25.00 -0.18
N GLY A 740 37.41 -24.21 -1.15
CA GLY A 740 36.86 -22.87 -1.45
C GLY A 740 37.08 -21.82 -0.36
N ILE A 741 36.40 -20.66 -0.50
CA ILE A 741 36.49 -19.52 0.44
C ILE A 741 36.01 -19.90 1.85
N MET A 742 34.94 -20.69 1.97
CA MET A 742 34.38 -21.15 3.24
C MET A 742 34.29 -22.67 3.27
N LYS A 743 35.37 -23.31 3.74
CA LYS A 743 35.50 -24.77 3.84
C LYS A 743 34.42 -25.45 4.70
N ARG A 744 33.81 -24.71 5.64
CA ARG A 744 32.72 -25.17 6.52
C ARG A 744 31.34 -24.95 5.89
N TRP A 745 31.02 -25.74 4.88
CA TRP A 745 29.73 -25.67 4.18
C TRP A 745 28.56 -26.18 5.04
N GLU A 746 28.83 -27.08 5.98
CA GLU A 746 27.82 -27.81 6.76
C GLU A 746 26.97 -26.87 7.64
N VAL A 747 27.59 -25.83 8.20
CA VAL A 747 26.92 -24.83 9.07
C VAL A 747 25.92 -23.97 8.28
N LEU A 748 26.28 -23.60 7.05
CA LEU A 748 25.46 -22.77 6.16
C LEU A 748 24.31 -23.60 5.56
N PHE A 749 24.54 -24.90 5.39
CA PHE A 749 23.54 -25.83 4.85
C PHE A 749 22.29 -25.95 5.74
N ASN A 750 22.35 -25.64 7.04
CA ASN A 750 21.17 -25.66 7.91
C ASN A 750 20.05 -24.71 7.41
N ILE A 751 20.38 -23.52 6.87
CA ILE A 751 19.39 -22.64 6.24
C ILE A 751 18.87 -23.24 4.91
N THR A 752 19.73 -23.95 4.19
CA THR A 752 19.38 -24.62 2.93
C THR A 752 18.37 -25.75 3.19
N VAL A 753 18.53 -26.54 4.25
CA VAL A 753 17.59 -27.61 4.68
C VAL A 753 16.15 -27.10 4.83
N LEU A 754 15.95 -25.88 5.32
CA LEU A 754 14.61 -25.28 5.42
C LEU A 754 13.97 -25.07 4.03
N ARG A 755 14.78 -24.77 3.00
CA ARG A 755 14.33 -24.64 1.61
C ARG A 755 14.02 -25.99 0.97
N LEU A 756 14.81 -27.03 1.25
CA LEU A 756 14.55 -28.42 0.82
C LEU A 756 13.15 -28.88 1.30
N VAL A 757 12.89 -28.72 2.59
CA VAL A 757 11.58 -29.03 3.19
C VAL A 757 10.46 -28.17 2.61
N SER A 758 10.69 -26.86 2.40
CA SER A 758 9.69 -26.00 1.73
C SER A 758 9.35 -26.45 0.32
N PHE A 759 10.34 -26.80 -0.52
CA PHE A 759 10.10 -27.25 -1.90
C PHE A 759 9.25 -28.52 -1.94
N ASN A 760 9.64 -29.55 -1.17
CA ASN A 760 8.92 -30.83 -1.15
C ASN A 760 7.49 -30.70 -0.58
N LEU A 761 7.27 -29.83 0.42
CA LEU A 761 5.94 -29.61 0.98
C LEU A 761 5.07 -28.69 0.11
N ASP A 762 5.63 -27.64 -0.51
CA ASP A 762 4.92 -26.81 -1.49
C ASP A 762 4.50 -27.64 -2.71
N TYR A 763 5.35 -28.59 -3.18
CA TYR A 763 5.02 -29.56 -4.23
C TYR A 763 3.95 -30.58 -3.79
N TYR A 764 4.08 -31.16 -2.59
CA TYR A 764 3.06 -32.07 -2.04
C TYR A 764 1.66 -31.43 -1.96
N TRP A 765 1.59 -30.12 -1.69
CA TRP A 765 0.34 -29.34 -1.70
C TRP A 765 -0.13 -28.94 -3.10
N SER A 766 0.74 -28.87 -4.12
CA SER A 766 0.33 -28.58 -5.49
C SER A 766 -0.44 -29.74 -6.13
N ILE A 767 -0.05 -30.99 -5.83
CA ILE A 767 -0.63 -32.21 -6.43
C ILE A 767 -2.14 -32.37 -6.17
N ASP A 768 -2.61 -32.06 -4.96
CA ASP A 768 -4.01 -32.28 -4.55
C ASP A 768 -4.95 -31.12 -4.94
N ARG A 769 -4.39 -30.04 -5.48
CA ARG A 769 -5.12 -28.79 -5.71
C ARG A 769 -5.91 -28.88 -7.02
N ARG A 770 -7.17 -29.32 -6.91
CA ARG A 770 -8.18 -29.25 -7.98
C ARG A 770 -8.13 -27.88 -8.67
N SER A 771 -8.41 -27.89 -9.97
CA SER A 771 -8.27 -26.77 -10.92
C SER A 771 -8.61 -25.40 -10.33
N SER A 772 -7.74 -24.42 -10.63
CA SER A 772 -7.67 -23.10 -9.97
C SER A 772 -9.04 -22.48 -9.71
N SER A 773 -9.22 -22.01 -8.47
CA SER A 773 -10.53 -21.56 -7.99
C SER A 773 -11.05 -20.39 -8.84
N PRO A 774 -12.37 -20.23 -9.03
CA PRO A 774 -12.90 -19.13 -9.86
C PRO A 774 -12.44 -17.74 -9.39
N ILE A 775 -12.18 -17.57 -8.10
CA ILE A 775 -11.64 -16.34 -7.50
C ILE A 775 -10.17 -16.13 -7.89
N GLU A 776 -9.38 -17.19 -7.89
CA GLU A 776 -7.96 -17.16 -8.28
C GLU A 776 -7.77 -16.84 -9.77
N LYS A 777 -8.71 -17.28 -10.63
CA LYS A 777 -8.75 -16.88 -12.05
C LYS A 777 -9.13 -15.40 -12.27
N GLN A 778 -9.56 -14.68 -11.22
CA GLN A 778 -9.92 -13.26 -11.25
C GLN A 778 -8.86 -12.36 -10.61
N LEU A 779 -7.79 -12.92 -10.04
CA LEU A 779 -6.67 -12.16 -9.51
C LEU A 779 -5.64 -11.88 -10.61
N ASP A 780 -5.14 -10.64 -10.70
CA ASP A 780 -3.98 -10.31 -11.52
C ASP A 780 -2.72 -11.00 -10.98
N PRO A 781 -2.08 -11.92 -11.73
CA PRO A 781 -0.85 -12.58 -11.30
C PRO A 781 0.33 -11.62 -11.06
N ALA A 782 0.34 -10.46 -11.72
CA ALA A 782 1.36 -9.42 -11.54
C ALA A 782 1.14 -8.56 -10.28
N ASN A 783 -0.05 -8.62 -9.68
CA ASN A 783 -0.45 -7.85 -8.49
C ASN A 783 -1.11 -8.74 -7.43
N LEU A 784 -0.44 -9.84 -7.07
CA LEU A 784 -0.83 -10.70 -5.96
C LEU A 784 -0.42 -10.12 -4.59
N SER A 785 -1.24 -10.32 -3.57
CA SER A 785 -0.89 -10.01 -2.17
C SER A 785 0.19 -10.96 -1.65
N GLU A 786 0.93 -10.57 -0.59
CA GLU A 786 1.96 -11.44 0.02
C GLU A 786 1.39 -12.82 0.37
N ARG A 787 0.23 -12.85 1.04
CA ARG A 787 -0.42 -14.10 1.46
C ARG A 787 -0.68 -14.99 0.25
N ASP A 788 -1.13 -14.40 -0.85
CA ASP A 788 -1.59 -15.15 -2.01
C ASP A 788 -0.39 -15.67 -2.82
N ARG A 789 0.72 -14.91 -2.96
CA ARG A 789 1.99 -15.42 -3.54
C ARG A 789 2.55 -16.64 -2.79
N ILE A 790 2.33 -16.71 -1.48
CA ILE A 790 2.79 -17.82 -0.62
C ILE A 790 1.79 -18.98 -0.63
N ALA A 791 0.48 -18.70 -0.68
CA ALA A 791 -0.59 -19.69 -0.62
C ALA A 791 -0.90 -20.38 -1.96
N ILE A 792 -0.67 -19.69 -3.09
CA ILE A 792 -0.83 -20.25 -4.44
C ILE A 792 0.43 -21.08 -4.79
N PRO A 793 0.35 -22.41 -4.94
CA PRO A 793 1.44 -23.20 -5.52
C PRO A 793 1.79 -22.75 -6.94
N ALA A 794 3.07 -22.92 -7.30
CA ALA A 794 3.55 -22.70 -8.65
C ALA A 794 2.91 -23.71 -9.65
N ASN A 795 3.09 -23.47 -10.96
CA ASN A 795 2.66 -24.43 -11.97
C ASN A 795 3.41 -25.77 -11.79
N PRO A 796 2.80 -26.93 -12.06
CA PRO A 796 3.48 -28.23 -11.96
C PRO A 796 4.78 -28.31 -12.77
N SER A 797 4.86 -27.61 -13.92
CA SER A 797 6.06 -27.45 -14.75
C SER A 797 7.22 -26.72 -14.07
N ASP A 798 6.92 -25.84 -13.12
CA ASP A 798 7.90 -24.92 -12.53
C ASP A 798 8.72 -25.61 -11.43
N TYR A 799 8.26 -26.76 -10.90
CA TYR A 799 8.96 -27.63 -9.95
C TYR A 799 10.09 -28.46 -10.60
N SER A 800 10.84 -27.86 -11.52
CA SER A 800 11.98 -28.49 -12.20
C SER A 800 13.27 -28.43 -11.37
N PHE A 801 14.18 -29.39 -11.57
CA PHE A 801 15.47 -29.45 -10.87
C PHE A 801 16.30 -28.16 -11.03
N ARG A 802 16.27 -27.53 -12.21
CA ARG A 802 16.94 -26.25 -12.47
C ARG A 802 16.42 -25.15 -11.53
N ASN A 803 15.10 -25.01 -11.46
CA ASN A 803 14.46 -23.97 -10.65
C ASN A 803 14.62 -24.26 -9.14
N PHE A 804 14.60 -25.54 -8.74
CA PHE A 804 14.89 -25.98 -7.38
C PHE A 804 16.33 -25.62 -6.95
N VAL A 805 17.35 -25.93 -7.76
CA VAL A 805 18.75 -25.60 -7.46
C VAL A 805 18.96 -24.09 -7.37
N GLY A 806 18.40 -23.31 -8.32
CA GLY A 806 18.49 -21.85 -8.31
C GLY A 806 17.83 -21.21 -7.07
N TYR A 807 16.74 -21.78 -6.56
CA TYR A 807 16.08 -21.39 -5.31
C TYR A 807 16.87 -21.81 -4.06
N ALA A 808 17.29 -23.07 -3.98
CA ALA A 808 18.00 -23.62 -2.83
C ALA A 808 19.32 -22.87 -2.59
N ILE A 809 20.09 -22.63 -3.65
CA ILE A 809 21.38 -21.93 -3.63
C ILE A 809 21.23 -20.49 -4.18
N TYR A 810 20.07 -19.85 -3.98
CA TYR A 810 19.89 -18.44 -4.37
C TYR A 810 20.88 -17.55 -3.60
N ALA A 811 21.95 -17.11 -4.29
CA ALA A 811 23.17 -16.60 -3.66
C ALA A 811 22.95 -15.41 -2.70
N PRO A 812 22.14 -14.38 -3.02
CA PRO A 812 21.86 -13.27 -2.11
C PRO A 812 21.26 -13.67 -0.76
N LEU A 813 20.68 -14.88 -0.66
CA LEU A 813 20.12 -15.39 0.59
C LEU A 813 20.78 -16.70 1.08
N TYR A 814 21.75 -17.27 0.37
CA TYR A 814 22.29 -18.60 0.67
C TYR A 814 23.02 -18.67 2.01
N LEU A 815 23.84 -17.67 2.33
CA LEU A 815 24.73 -17.69 3.50
C LEU A 815 23.98 -17.55 4.83
N THR A 816 23.37 -16.38 5.06
CA THR A 816 22.55 -16.10 6.25
C THR A 816 21.39 -15.16 5.90
N GLY A 817 20.79 -15.31 4.72
CA GLY A 817 19.65 -14.50 4.30
C GLY A 817 18.33 -14.91 4.96
N PRO A 818 17.35 -14.00 5.06
CA PRO A 818 15.98 -14.37 5.45
C PRO A 818 15.41 -15.48 4.55
N ILE A 819 14.58 -16.34 5.16
CA ILE A 819 13.98 -17.50 4.53
C ILE A 819 12.75 -17.08 3.70
N ILE A 820 12.69 -17.57 2.46
CA ILE A 820 11.55 -17.44 1.54
C ILE A 820 11.06 -18.83 1.14
N THR A 821 9.81 -18.96 0.74
CA THR A 821 9.23 -20.24 0.25
C THR A 821 9.44 -20.39 -1.26
N PHE A 822 9.22 -21.59 -1.80
CA PHE A 822 9.41 -21.84 -3.23
C PHE A 822 8.38 -21.06 -4.05
N ASN A 823 7.10 -21.08 -3.65
CA ASN A 823 6.03 -20.36 -4.35
C ASN A 823 6.30 -18.85 -4.45
N ASP A 824 6.75 -18.21 -3.36
CA ASP A 824 7.05 -16.77 -3.34
C ASP A 824 8.28 -16.46 -4.20
N TYR A 825 9.33 -17.31 -4.17
CA TYR A 825 10.49 -17.20 -5.06
C TYR A 825 10.10 -17.25 -6.55
N ILE A 826 9.26 -18.22 -6.94
CA ILE A 826 8.80 -18.39 -8.33
C ILE A 826 7.92 -17.20 -8.75
N SER A 827 6.99 -16.79 -7.89
CA SER A 827 6.09 -15.64 -8.14
C SER A 827 6.87 -14.34 -8.37
N GLN A 828 7.83 -14.01 -7.51
CA GLN A 828 8.68 -12.81 -7.63
C GLN A 828 9.71 -12.89 -8.77
N SER A 829 10.13 -14.10 -9.14
CA SER A 829 10.99 -14.32 -10.31
C SER A 829 10.25 -14.07 -11.62
N ARG A 830 8.97 -14.46 -11.68
CA ARG A 830 8.05 -14.25 -12.81
C ARG A 830 7.59 -12.79 -12.92
N TYR A 831 7.08 -12.20 -11.85
CA TYR A 831 6.60 -10.81 -11.80
C TYR A 831 7.45 -9.96 -10.84
N ARG A 832 7.94 -8.80 -11.28
CA ARG A 832 8.71 -7.90 -10.40
C ARG A 832 7.80 -7.39 -9.26
N PRO A 833 8.17 -7.53 -7.98
CA PRO A 833 7.36 -7.00 -6.88
C PRO A 833 7.27 -5.48 -6.93
N ALA A 834 6.05 -4.94 -6.82
CA ALA A 834 5.81 -3.50 -6.66
C ALA A 834 6.45 -2.94 -5.37
N THR A 835 6.77 -3.79 -4.39
CA THR A 835 7.46 -3.41 -3.14
C THR A 835 8.92 -2.98 -3.32
N ILE A 836 9.52 -3.11 -4.52
CA ILE A 836 10.94 -2.81 -4.77
C ILE A 836 11.09 -1.49 -5.52
N GLU A 837 10.90 -0.41 -4.76
CA GLU A 837 11.15 0.98 -5.15
C GLU A 837 12.62 1.37 -4.89
N SER A 838 13.25 2.11 -5.81
CA SER A 838 14.63 2.59 -5.63
C SER A 838 14.79 3.50 -4.40
N SER A 839 13.81 4.38 -4.16
CA SER A 839 13.79 5.29 -3.00
C SER A 839 13.71 4.55 -1.67
N ARG A 840 12.96 3.44 -1.61
CA ARG A 840 12.82 2.59 -0.41
C ARG A 840 14.11 1.82 -0.14
N THR A 841 14.68 1.19 -1.17
CA THR A 841 15.93 0.41 -1.07
C THR A 841 17.14 1.28 -0.66
N TRP A 842 17.25 2.51 -1.16
CA TRP A 842 18.33 3.43 -0.73
C TRP A 842 18.21 3.80 0.75
N LYS A 843 17.03 4.21 1.22
CA LYS A 843 16.80 4.53 2.65
C LYS A 843 17.07 3.32 3.55
N TYR A 844 16.73 2.11 3.09
CA TYR A 844 17.04 0.87 3.79
C TYR A 844 18.55 0.58 3.86
N ALA A 845 19.31 0.84 2.78
CA ALA A 845 20.77 0.76 2.78
C ALA A 845 21.41 1.75 3.75
N LEU A 846 20.95 3.01 3.75
CA LEU A 846 21.39 4.03 4.72
C LEU A 846 21.07 3.61 6.17
N ARG A 847 19.89 3.03 6.42
CA ARG A 847 19.53 2.47 7.74
C ARG A 847 20.43 1.31 8.15
N PHE A 848 20.88 0.47 7.22
CA PHE A 848 21.89 -0.55 7.49
C PHE A 848 23.25 0.06 7.88
N LEU A 849 23.71 1.09 7.15
CA LEU A 849 24.97 1.79 7.46
C LEU A 849 24.93 2.47 8.84
N LEU A 850 23.80 3.09 9.22
CA LEU A 850 23.62 3.68 10.56
C LEU A 850 23.64 2.63 11.68
N VAL A 851 23.05 1.45 11.45
CA VAL A 851 23.11 0.32 12.40
C VAL A 851 24.51 -0.28 12.48
N LEU A 852 25.26 -0.31 11.38
CA LEU A 852 26.66 -0.75 11.35
C LEU A 852 27.54 0.22 12.14
N LEU A 853 27.40 1.53 11.93
CA LEU A 853 28.09 2.55 12.70
C LEU A 853 27.78 2.43 14.20
N ALA A 854 26.52 2.17 14.57
CA ALA A 854 26.15 1.95 15.97
C ALA A 854 26.84 0.72 16.59
N MET A 855 26.96 -0.39 15.86
CA MET A 855 27.70 -1.58 16.30
C MET A 855 29.21 -1.29 16.44
N GLU A 856 29.83 -0.64 15.45
CA GLU A 856 31.24 -0.25 15.51
C GLU A 856 31.53 0.70 16.68
N LEU A 857 30.64 1.66 16.95
CA LEU A 857 30.76 2.56 18.10
C LEU A 857 30.70 1.79 19.43
N VAL A 858 29.68 0.95 19.64
CA VAL A 858 29.54 0.15 20.88
C VAL A 858 30.80 -0.67 21.14
N LEU A 859 31.37 -1.33 20.13
CA LEU A 859 32.59 -2.13 20.28
C LEU A 859 33.87 -1.32 20.60
N HIS A 860 33.87 0.01 20.48
CA HIS A 860 34.99 0.87 20.91
C HIS A 860 34.84 1.41 22.34
N TYR A 861 33.65 1.32 22.95
CA TYR A 861 33.36 1.85 24.29
C TYR A 861 33.03 0.74 25.31
N ASP A 862 32.27 -0.29 24.92
CA ASP A 862 31.80 -1.36 25.80
C ASP A 862 32.45 -2.71 25.44
N TYR A 863 33.53 -3.09 26.13
CA TYR A 863 34.39 -4.25 25.82
C TYR A 863 33.84 -5.60 26.34
N ILE A 864 32.52 -5.78 26.24
CA ILE A 864 31.75 -6.84 26.92
C ILE A 864 32.08 -8.25 26.40
N GLY A 865 32.36 -8.39 25.10
CA GLY A 865 32.72 -9.69 24.51
C GLY A 865 34.10 -10.15 25.00
N ALA A 866 35.07 -9.24 25.03
CA ALA A 866 36.40 -9.46 25.58
C ALA A 866 36.32 -9.83 27.08
N ILE A 867 35.57 -9.05 27.87
CA ILE A 867 35.30 -9.35 29.29
C ILE A 867 34.69 -10.76 29.42
N SER A 868 33.59 -11.05 28.73
CA SER A 868 32.90 -12.35 28.81
C SER A 868 33.79 -13.52 28.40
N LYS A 869 34.71 -13.35 27.45
CA LYS A 869 35.64 -14.40 27.03
C LYS A 869 36.69 -14.77 28.07
N THR A 870 37.07 -13.84 28.96
CA THR A 870 38.04 -14.15 30.03
C THR A 870 37.48 -15.07 31.12
N ARG A 871 36.17 -15.40 31.09
CA ARG A 871 35.46 -16.12 32.16
C ARG A 871 35.78 -15.53 33.54
N PRO A 872 35.55 -14.21 33.73
CA PRO A 872 35.99 -13.53 34.93
C PRO A 872 35.23 -14.04 36.14
N GLU A 873 35.85 -13.95 37.32
CA GLU A 873 35.20 -14.34 38.57
C GLU A 873 34.09 -13.34 38.89
N TRP A 874 32.83 -13.71 38.64
CA TRP A 874 31.68 -12.80 38.70
C TRP A 874 31.45 -12.19 40.10
N SER A 875 31.96 -12.82 41.15
CA SER A 875 32.06 -12.29 42.52
C SER A 875 32.77 -10.93 42.62
N THR A 876 33.66 -10.62 41.69
CA THR A 876 34.48 -9.39 41.67
C THR A 876 33.80 -8.19 41.00
N TYR A 877 32.50 -8.28 40.73
CA TYR A 877 31.69 -7.25 40.08
C TYR A 877 30.46 -6.94 40.93
N THR A 878 29.99 -5.69 40.92
CA THR A 878 28.75 -5.35 41.63
C THR A 878 27.54 -5.98 40.93
N PRO A 879 26.42 -6.27 41.63
CA PRO A 879 25.21 -6.80 41.01
C PRO A 879 24.72 -5.94 39.82
N ALA A 880 24.91 -4.62 39.89
CA ALA A 880 24.63 -3.69 38.80
C ALA A 880 25.57 -3.87 37.60
N GLN A 881 26.89 -3.97 37.82
CA GLN A 881 27.87 -4.24 36.77
C GLN A 881 27.56 -5.55 36.04
N ILE A 882 27.38 -6.67 36.76
CA ILE A 882 27.11 -7.98 36.14
C ILE A 882 25.82 -7.92 35.31
N SER A 883 24.75 -7.35 35.88
CA SER A 883 23.44 -7.30 35.23
C SER A 883 23.45 -6.43 33.98
N LEU A 884 24.17 -5.30 33.98
CA LEU A 884 24.27 -4.41 32.82
C LEU A 884 25.21 -4.96 31.74
N LEU A 885 26.36 -5.54 32.10
CA LEU A 885 27.21 -6.27 31.15
C LEU A 885 26.43 -7.41 30.47
N SER A 886 25.61 -8.14 31.25
CA SER A 886 24.70 -9.19 30.74
C SER A 886 23.65 -8.63 29.77
N TYR A 887 23.05 -7.50 30.11
CA TYR A 887 22.03 -6.82 29.32
C TYR A 887 22.59 -6.28 27.99
N PHE A 888 23.77 -5.66 27.99
CA PHE A 888 24.41 -5.19 26.77
C PHE A 888 25.01 -6.34 25.92
N ASN A 889 25.43 -7.46 26.54
CA ASN A 889 25.77 -8.68 25.79
C ASN A 889 24.59 -9.18 24.94
N LEU A 890 23.35 -9.16 25.48
CA LEU A 890 22.13 -9.47 24.71
C LEU A 890 21.90 -8.49 23.54
N HIS A 891 22.29 -7.22 23.68
CA HIS A 891 22.22 -6.22 22.60
C HIS A 891 23.29 -6.44 21.52
N ILE A 892 24.52 -6.81 21.90
CA ILE A 892 25.58 -7.21 20.96
C ILE A 892 25.17 -8.50 20.22
N ILE A 893 24.54 -9.46 20.90
CA ILE A 893 23.95 -10.68 20.29
C ILE A 893 22.83 -10.33 19.30
N TRP A 894 21.98 -9.34 19.60
CA TRP A 894 20.98 -8.84 18.65
C TRP A 894 21.63 -8.16 17.44
N LEU A 895 22.57 -7.22 17.65
CA LEU A 895 23.25 -6.48 16.58
C LEU A 895 24.06 -7.38 15.64
N LYS A 896 24.80 -8.37 16.16
CA LYS A 896 25.63 -9.27 15.34
C LYS A 896 24.82 -10.18 14.42
N LEU A 897 23.55 -10.43 14.73
CA LEU A 897 22.62 -11.18 13.87
C LEU A 897 21.82 -10.24 12.95
N LEU A 898 21.42 -9.08 13.46
CA LEU A 898 20.75 -8.00 12.73
C LEU A 898 21.53 -7.59 11.47
N LEU A 899 22.85 -7.38 11.59
CA LEU A 899 23.67 -6.87 10.49
C LEU A 899 23.75 -7.83 9.28
N PRO A 900 24.11 -9.13 9.44
CA PRO A 900 24.04 -10.10 8.34
C PRO A 900 22.64 -10.20 7.72
N TRP A 901 21.59 -10.35 8.53
CA TRP A 901 20.22 -10.46 7.99
C TRP A 901 19.82 -9.23 7.18
N ARG A 902 20.17 -8.03 7.65
CA ARG A 902 19.92 -6.78 6.91
C ARG A 902 20.70 -6.71 5.61
N PHE A 903 21.96 -7.12 5.63
CA PHE A 903 22.85 -7.12 4.46
C PHE A 903 22.36 -8.06 3.36
N PHE A 904 22.09 -9.33 3.69
CA PHE A 904 21.59 -10.31 2.72
C PHE A 904 20.18 -9.96 2.21
N ARG A 905 19.35 -9.31 3.05
CA ARG A 905 18.07 -8.71 2.60
C ARG A 905 18.28 -7.55 1.63
N LEU A 906 19.24 -6.64 1.88
CA LEU A 906 19.57 -5.57 0.94
C LEU A 906 20.04 -6.14 -0.40
N TRP A 907 20.89 -7.17 -0.38
CA TRP A 907 21.36 -7.84 -1.61
C TRP A 907 20.18 -8.39 -2.42
N ALA A 908 19.26 -9.14 -1.80
CA ALA A 908 18.05 -9.62 -2.48
C ALA A 908 17.18 -8.47 -3.04
N LEU A 909 16.99 -7.38 -2.29
CA LEU A 909 16.22 -6.21 -2.73
C LEU A 909 16.86 -5.53 -3.94
N THR A 910 18.19 -5.37 -3.97
CA THR A 910 18.93 -4.84 -5.15
C THR A 910 18.85 -5.76 -6.36
N ASP A 911 18.66 -7.06 -6.13
CA ASP A 911 18.55 -8.09 -7.16
C ASP A 911 17.10 -8.30 -7.68
N GLY A 912 16.11 -7.71 -7.01
CA GLY A 912 14.70 -7.75 -7.41
C GLY A 912 13.84 -8.81 -6.75
N ILE A 913 14.24 -9.34 -5.58
CA ILE A 913 13.40 -10.16 -4.68
C ILE A 913 13.26 -9.45 -3.33
N ASP A 914 12.05 -9.42 -2.80
CA ASP A 914 11.69 -8.80 -1.53
C ASP A 914 11.39 -9.89 -0.49
N PRO A 915 12.40 -10.30 0.32
CA PRO A 915 12.19 -11.20 1.46
C PRO A 915 11.72 -10.40 2.70
N PRO A 916 11.09 -11.05 3.69
CA PRO A 916 10.65 -10.37 4.91
C PRO A 916 11.81 -9.86 5.77
N GLU A 917 11.61 -8.74 6.47
CA GLU A 917 12.51 -8.29 7.53
C GLU A 917 12.54 -9.28 8.69
N ASN A 918 13.73 -9.56 9.22
CA ASN A 918 13.97 -10.57 10.25
C ASN A 918 13.96 -10.01 11.67
N MET A 919 14.24 -8.72 11.84
CA MET A 919 14.30 -8.06 13.14
C MET A 919 13.47 -6.78 13.15
N LEU A 920 12.28 -6.88 13.72
CA LEU A 920 11.26 -5.83 13.71
C LEU A 920 11.52 -4.72 14.72
N ARG A 921 11.97 -5.12 15.91
CA ARG A 921 12.16 -4.27 17.08
C ARG A 921 13.52 -4.60 17.71
N CYS A 922 14.09 -3.65 18.45
CA CYS A 922 15.20 -3.95 19.35
C CYS A 922 14.74 -4.95 20.43
N VAL A 923 15.65 -5.76 20.98
CA VAL A 923 15.34 -6.74 22.01
C VAL A 923 14.56 -6.12 23.18
N SER A 924 14.98 -4.95 23.67
CA SER A 924 14.29 -4.18 24.72
C SER A 924 13.09 -3.33 24.27
N ASN A 925 12.48 -3.62 23.11
CA ASN A 925 11.15 -3.11 22.73
C ASN A 925 10.15 -4.27 22.56
N ASN A 926 10.27 -5.30 23.42
CA ASN A 926 9.34 -6.43 23.53
C ASN A 926 9.08 -6.72 25.02
N TYR A 927 7.82 -6.57 25.47
CA TYR A 927 7.38 -6.82 26.85
C TYR A 927 6.65 -8.17 27.03
N SER A 928 6.44 -8.89 25.92
CA SER A 928 5.61 -10.10 25.84
C SER A 928 6.44 -11.21 25.20
N THR A 929 6.54 -12.34 25.90
CA THR A 929 7.36 -13.51 25.51
C THR A 929 6.83 -14.11 24.21
N LEU A 930 5.50 -14.23 24.07
CA LEU A 930 4.82 -14.66 22.85
C LEU A 930 4.96 -13.66 21.67
N SER A 931 5.03 -12.36 21.97
CA SER A 931 5.14 -11.31 20.94
C SER A 931 6.57 -11.17 20.41
N PHE A 932 7.57 -11.36 21.25
CA PHE A 932 8.99 -11.38 20.88
C PHE A 932 9.25 -12.33 19.71
N TRP A 933 8.77 -13.58 19.75
CA TRP A 933 8.98 -14.56 18.68
C TRP A 933 8.32 -14.21 17.34
N ARG A 934 7.34 -13.30 17.32
CA ARG A 934 6.75 -12.77 16.08
C ARG A 934 7.62 -11.68 15.44
N GLY A 935 8.43 -10.99 16.26
CA GLY A 935 9.37 -9.95 15.83
C GLY A 935 10.83 -10.41 15.67
N TRP A 936 11.20 -11.54 16.29
CA TRP A 936 12.53 -12.15 16.26
C TRP A 936 12.63 -13.24 15.18
N HIS A 937 13.63 -13.12 14.30
CA HIS A 937 13.90 -14.05 13.19
C HIS A 937 12.64 -14.37 12.37
N ARG A 938 11.85 -13.33 12.04
CA ARG A 938 10.48 -13.43 11.53
C ARG A 938 10.31 -14.31 10.29
N SER A 939 11.33 -14.44 9.43
CA SER A 939 11.29 -15.39 8.31
C SER A 939 11.21 -16.84 8.78
N TYR A 940 12.00 -17.19 9.79
CA TYR A 940 12.01 -18.52 10.40
C TYR A 940 10.76 -18.77 11.22
N TYR A 941 10.29 -17.79 12.00
CA TYR A 941 9.00 -17.90 12.69
C TYR A 941 7.83 -18.17 11.72
N ARG A 942 7.76 -17.44 10.60
CA ARG A 942 6.74 -17.68 9.54
C ARG A 942 6.91 -19.04 8.87
N TRP A 943 8.14 -19.52 8.70
CA TRP A 943 8.43 -20.86 8.17
C TRP A 943 7.95 -21.96 9.13
N LEU A 944 8.27 -21.86 10.43
CA LEU A 944 7.81 -22.77 11.49
C LEU A 944 6.28 -22.81 11.57
N LEU A 945 5.62 -21.64 11.45
CA LEU A 945 4.17 -21.56 11.36
C LEU A 945 3.62 -22.37 10.18
N ARG A 946 4.15 -22.18 8.97
CA ARG A 946 3.65 -22.82 7.74
C ARG A 946 3.89 -24.32 7.69
N TYR A 947 5.10 -24.79 8.04
CA TYR A 947 5.53 -26.15 7.75
C TYR A 947 5.50 -27.11 8.96
N ILE A 948 5.40 -26.60 10.20
CA ILE A 948 5.29 -27.43 11.42
C ILE A 948 3.99 -27.15 12.16
N TYR A 949 3.81 -25.92 12.64
CA TYR A 949 2.78 -25.60 13.64
C TYR A 949 1.34 -25.62 13.09
N ILE A 950 1.10 -25.11 11.88
CA ILE A 950 -0.22 -25.20 11.23
C ILE A 950 -0.57 -26.66 10.87
N PRO A 951 0.33 -27.47 10.26
CA PRO A 951 0.10 -28.90 10.05
C PRO A 951 -0.19 -29.72 11.31
N LEU A 952 0.37 -29.36 12.47
CA LEU A 952 0.07 -29.98 13.78
C LEU A 952 -1.28 -29.49 14.40
N GLY A 953 -2.04 -28.66 13.68
CA GLY A 953 -3.36 -28.19 14.11
C GLY A 953 -3.35 -26.97 15.04
N GLY A 954 -2.22 -26.28 15.18
CA GLY A 954 -2.04 -25.05 15.96
C GLY A 954 -2.45 -25.15 17.45
N THR A 955 -2.52 -24.00 18.13
CA THR A 955 -2.99 -23.94 19.53
C THR A 955 -4.49 -23.73 19.66
N SER A 956 -5.10 -24.47 20.59
CA SER A 956 -6.40 -24.19 21.18
C SER A 956 -6.27 -24.28 22.71
N PHE A 957 -7.02 -23.46 23.44
CA PHE A 957 -7.13 -23.55 24.90
C PHE A 957 -8.59 -23.65 25.34
N ARG A 958 -9.46 -24.19 24.46
CA ARG A 958 -10.90 -24.38 24.73
C ARG A 958 -11.19 -25.60 25.62
N SER A 959 -10.27 -26.55 25.71
CA SER A 959 -10.36 -27.76 26.52
C SER A 959 -8.98 -28.13 27.08
N THR A 960 -8.94 -28.94 28.14
CA THR A 960 -7.67 -29.44 28.72
C THR A 960 -6.87 -30.26 27.70
N VAL A 961 -7.54 -31.05 26.86
CA VAL A 961 -6.92 -31.85 25.80
C VAL A 961 -6.30 -30.95 24.72
N ASP A 962 -7.01 -29.90 24.31
CA ASP A 962 -6.46 -28.87 23.41
C ASP A 962 -5.27 -28.13 24.01
N ALA A 963 -5.32 -27.80 25.30
CA ALA A 963 -4.23 -27.12 26.00
C ALA A 963 -2.97 -28.00 26.04
N ILE A 964 -3.12 -29.29 26.35
CA ILE A 964 -2.02 -30.28 26.30
C ILE A 964 -1.48 -30.41 24.87
N ARG A 965 -2.35 -30.55 23.86
CA ARG A 965 -1.96 -30.58 22.45
C ARG A 965 -1.18 -29.33 22.02
N SER A 966 -1.57 -28.16 22.54
CA SER A 966 -0.89 -26.88 22.30
C SER A 966 0.50 -26.84 22.93
N VAL A 967 0.65 -27.29 24.18
CA VAL A 967 1.96 -27.37 24.85
C VAL A 967 2.87 -28.38 24.16
N VAL A 968 2.36 -29.55 23.77
CA VAL A 968 3.11 -30.54 22.97
C VAL A 968 3.54 -29.96 21.63
N THR A 969 2.67 -29.20 20.95
CA THR A 969 3.01 -28.52 19.69
C THR A 969 4.12 -27.49 19.89
N TYR A 970 4.10 -26.72 20.99
CA TYR A 970 5.20 -25.82 21.32
C TYR A 970 6.50 -26.58 21.65
N LEU A 971 6.46 -27.66 22.43
CA LEU A 971 7.63 -28.48 22.73
C LEU A 971 8.26 -29.08 21.46
N VAL A 972 7.45 -29.57 20.52
CA VAL A 972 7.93 -30.08 19.22
C VAL A 972 8.58 -28.97 18.40
N VAL A 973 7.95 -27.80 18.30
CA VAL A 973 8.51 -26.64 17.57
C VAL A 973 9.83 -26.18 18.18
N PHE A 974 9.90 -25.98 19.51
CA PHE A 974 11.12 -25.50 20.16
C PHE A 974 12.23 -26.57 20.24
N THR A 975 11.88 -27.86 20.26
CA THR A 975 12.86 -28.95 20.09
C THR A 975 13.45 -28.94 18.68
N PHE A 976 12.64 -28.72 17.63
CA PHE A 976 13.17 -28.53 16.28
C PHE A 976 14.06 -27.27 16.17
N VAL A 977 13.67 -26.16 16.79
CA VAL A 977 14.49 -24.94 16.84
C VAL A 977 15.86 -25.20 17.49
N ALA A 978 15.90 -25.93 18.61
CA ALA A 978 17.15 -26.31 19.25
C ALA A 978 18.02 -27.19 18.32
N LEU A 979 17.47 -28.31 17.84
CA LEU A 979 18.18 -29.27 16.97
C LEU A 979 18.66 -28.66 15.65
N TRP A 980 17.96 -27.66 15.12
CA TRP A 980 18.36 -26.93 13.91
C TRP A 980 19.51 -25.94 14.15
N HIS A 981 19.63 -25.42 15.38
CA HIS A 981 20.73 -24.52 15.76
C HIS A 981 22.01 -25.28 16.13
N ASP A 982 21.92 -26.28 17.02
CA ASP A 982 23.06 -27.09 17.48
C ASP A 982 22.54 -28.32 18.23
N ILE A 983 23.26 -29.45 18.18
CA ILE A 983 22.86 -30.69 18.87
C ILE A 983 23.22 -30.64 20.38
N LYS A 984 23.96 -29.61 20.83
CA LYS A 984 24.33 -29.40 22.25
C LYS A 984 23.11 -29.28 23.17
N LEU A 985 23.10 -30.10 24.22
CA LEU A 985 22.05 -30.17 25.25
C LEU A 985 21.64 -28.81 25.84
N ASN A 986 22.58 -27.87 25.98
CA ASN A 986 22.31 -26.52 26.50
C ASN A 986 21.22 -25.77 25.70
N LEU A 987 21.19 -25.94 24.37
CA LEU A 987 20.19 -25.32 23.50
C LEU A 987 18.84 -26.03 23.56
N LEU A 988 18.82 -27.34 23.82
CA LEU A 988 17.59 -28.09 24.09
C LEU A 988 16.95 -27.67 25.42
N ILE A 989 17.78 -27.55 26.48
CA ILE A 989 17.37 -27.05 27.80
C ILE A 989 16.81 -25.62 27.68
N TRP A 990 17.51 -24.73 26.97
CA TRP A 990 17.02 -23.38 26.69
C TRP A 990 15.68 -23.39 25.95
N GLY A 991 15.52 -24.21 24.90
CA GLY A 991 14.28 -24.33 24.14
C GLY A 991 13.09 -24.77 25.00
N TRP A 992 13.31 -25.71 25.93
CA TRP A 992 12.28 -26.15 26.88
C TRP A 992 11.99 -25.11 27.97
N LEU A 993 12.99 -24.39 28.48
CA LEU A 993 12.81 -23.27 29.42
C LEU A 993 11.94 -22.16 28.81
N ILE A 994 12.12 -21.82 27.52
CA ILE A 994 11.26 -20.86 26.83
C ILE A 994 9.80 -21.33 26.78
N VAL A 995 9.53 -22.61 26.52
CA VAL A 995 8.16 -23.16 26.53
C VAL A 995 7.55 -23.10 27.93
N ILE A 996 8.32 -23.39 28.98
CA ILE A 996 7.89 -23.22 30.38
C ILE A 996 7.55 -21.74 30.66
N PHE A 997 8.38 -20.81 30.20
CA PHE A 997 8.19 -19.36 30.41
C PHE A 997 7.07 -18.73 29.58
N PHE A 998 6.48 -19.44 28.60
CA PHE A 998 5.19 -19.04 28.01
C PHE A 998 4.00 -19.32 28.94
N LEU A 999 4.07 -20.35 29.79
CA LEU A 999 2.91 -20.80 30.58
C LEU A 999 2.43 -19.71 31.57
N PRO A 1000 3.28 -18.94 32.27
CA PRO A 1000 2.85 -17.79 33.07
C PRO A 1000 2.14 -16.71 32.25
N GLU A 1001 2.64 -16.34 31.07
CA GLU A 1001 2.01 -15.33 30.22
C GLU A 1001 0.60 -15.77 29.75
N ILE A 1002 0.46 -17.05 29.37
CA ILE A 1002 -0.82 -17.64 28.95
C ILE A 1002 -1.79 -17.74 30.14
N ALA A 1003 -1.33 -18.23 31.29
CA ALA A 1003 -2.14 -18.37 32.50
C ALA A 1003 -2.62 -17.01 33.03
N ALA A 1004 -1.74 -16.00 33.07
CA ALA A 1004 -2.10 -14.64 33.45
C ALA A 1004 -3.12 -14.02 32.46
N SER A 1005 -2.94 -14.25 31.16
CA SER A 1005 -3.88 -13.80 30.12
C SER A 1005 -5.28 -14.42 30.27
N TYR A 1006 -5.36 -15.67 30.77
CA TYR A 1006 -6.62 -16.35 31.05
C TYR A 1006 -7.25 -15.91 32.39
N ALA A 1007 -6.44 -15.69 33.43
CA ALA A 1007 -6.90 -15.26 34.76
C ALA A 1007 -7.40 -13.80 34.76
N PHE A 1008 -6.70 -12.91 34.03
CA PHE A 1008 -6.96 -11.47 33.94
C PHE A 1008 -7.39 -11.04 32.52
N PRO A 1009 -8.52 -11.55 31.99
CA PRO A 1009 -8.99 -11.19 30.66
C PRO A 1009 -9.45 -9.73 30.62
N ARG A 1010 -9.04 -9.00 29.58
CA ARG A 1010 -9.31 -7.55 29.40
C ARG A 1010 -10.76 -7.17 29.66
N LYS A 1011 -11.72 -8.01 29.27
CA LYS A 1011 -13.17 -7.78 29.44
C LYS A 1011 -13.62 -7.59 30.90
N LYS A 1012 -12.90 -8.13 31.89
CA LYS A 1012 -13.18 -7.89 33.32
C LYS A 1012 -12.73 -6.52 33.82
N TRP A 1013 -11.91 -5.80 33.05
CA TRP A 1013 -11.24 -4.56 33.45
C TRP A 1013 -11.60 -3.36 32.57
N GLU A 1014 -12.65 -3.47 31.75
CA GLU A 1014 -13.13 -2.40 30.85
C GLU A 1014 -13.55 -1.13 31.63
N SER A 1015 -13.96 -1.27 32.90
CA SER A 1015 -14.25 -0.19 33.83
C SER A 1015 -13.02 0.51 34.44
N SER A 1016 -11.80 0.01 34.22
CA SER A 1016 -10.57 0.57 34.81
C SER A 1016 -9.33 0.29 33.93
N PRO A 1017 -9.27 0.84 32.70
CA PRO A 1017 -8.19 0.57 31.75
C PRO A 1017 -6.81 1.02 32.25
N GLY A 1018 -6.74 2.08 33.07
CA GLY A 1018 -5.50 2.53 33.69
C GLY A 1018 -4.90 1.50 34.65
N ALA A 1019 -5.73 0.88 35.49
CA ALA A 1019 -5.32 -0.18 36.41
C ALA A 1019 -4.91 -1.46 35.65
N TYR A 1020 -5.65 -1.81 34.59
CA TYR A 1020 -5.29 -2.94 33.73
C TYR A 1020 -3.92 -2.75 33.06
N ARG A 1021 -3.64 -1.55 32.55
CA ARG A 1021 -2.33 -1.18 31.97
C ARG A 1021 -1.19 -1.27 33.00
N VAL A 1022 -1.43 -0.92 34.26
CA VAL A 1022 -0.44 -1.11 35.35
C VAL A 1022 -0.22 -2.59 35.63
N LEU A 1023 -1.29 -3.39 35.76
CA LEU A 1023 -1.21 -4.84 35.95
C LEU A 1023 -0.46 -5.55 34.82
N CYS A 1024 -0.75 -5.21 33.56
CA CYS A 1024 -0.02 -5.69 32.39
C CYS A 1024 1.44 -5.21 32.38
N GLY A 1025 1.74 -4.03 32.93
CA GLY A 1025 3.11 -3.55 33.11
C GLY A 1025 3.92 -4.41 34.07
N VAL A 1026 3.35 -4.75 35.24
CA VAL A 1026 3.97 -5.66 36.22
C VAL A 1026 4.20 -7.05 35.62
N GLY A 1027 3.20 -7.60 34.93
CA GLY A 1027 3.35 -8.87 34.20
C GLY A 1027 4.43 -8.80 33.10
N GLY A 1028 4.54 -7.66 32.42
CA GLY A 1028 5.61 -7.40 31.45
C GLY A 1028 7.01 -7.39 32.07
N VAL A 1029 7.19 -6.82 33.27
CA VAL A 1029 8.49 -6.86 33.97
C VAL A 1029 8.91 -8.31 34.26
N LEU A 1030 7.97 -9.14 34.74
CA LEU A 1030 8.21 -10.56 34.97
C LEU A 1030 8.58 -11.30 33.67
N ASN A 1031 7.85 -11.06 32.58
CA ASN A 1031 8.16 -11.64 31.26
C ASN A 1031 9.57 -11.25 30.78
N VAL A 1032 9.95 -9.97 30.90
CA VAL A 1032 11.27 -9.49 30.47
C VAL A 1032 12.38 -10.11 31.32
N LEU A 1033 12.21 -10.19 32.65
CA LEU A 1033 13.19 -10.84 33.55
C LEU A 1033 13.33 -12.34 33.27
N MET A 1034 12.22 -13.06 33.02
CA MET A 1034 12.25 -14.47 32.63
C MET A 1034 12.93 -14.68 31.27
N MET A 1035 12.62 -13.85 30.28
CA MET A 1035 13.25 -13.89 28.95
C MET A 1035 14.76 -13.58 29.04
N MET A 1036 15.18 -12.61 29.86
CA MET A 1036 16.59 -12.35 30.12
C MET A 1036 17.26 -13.57 30.78
N ALA A 1037 16.69 -14.12 31.84
CA ALA A 1037 17.24 -15.28 32.55
C ALA A 1037 17.42 -16.51 31.64
N ALA A 1038 16.43 -16.84 30.80
CA ALA A 1038 16.55 -17.92 29.83
C ALA A 1038 17.73 -17.71 28.86
N ASN A 1039 17.83 -16.51 28.28
CA ASN A 1039 18.88 -16.23 27.29
C ASN A 1039 20.28 -16.09 27.91
N LEU A 1040 20.38 -15.66 29.17
CA LEU A 1040 21.63 -15.71 29.95
C LEU A 1040 22.13 -17.16 30.12
N VAL A 1041 21.23 -18.09 30.48
CA VAL A 1041 21.56 -19.52 30.62
C VAL A 1041 21.94 -20.14 29.28
N GLY A 1042 21.17 -19.87 28.21
CA GLY A 1042 21.37 -20.45 26.90
C GLY A 1042 22.62 -19.96 26.15
N PHE A 1043 22.97 -18.68 26.28
CA PHE A 1043 23.95 -18.03 25.40
C PHE A 1043 25.09 -17.26 26.08
N ALA A 1044 25.06 -17.03 27.40
CA ALA A 1044 26.05 -16.19 28.08
C ALA A 1044 26.84 -16.90 29.18
N PHE A 1045 26.18 -17.38 30.24
CA PHE A 1045 26.86 -17.78 31.50
C PHE A 1045 26.45 -19.15 32.06
N GLY A 1046 25.52 -19.86 31.41
CA GLY A 1046 25.01 -21.14 31.89
C GLY A 1046 24.21 -21.02 33.19
N LEU A 1047 23.97 -22.16 33.85
CA LEU A 1047 23.23 -22.22 35.11
C LEU A 1047 24.04 -21.65 36.28
N ASP A 1048 25.34 -21.93 36.34
CA ASP A 1048 26.22 -21.49 37.44
C ASP A 1048 26.33 -19.96 37.51
N GLY A 1049 26.40 -19.31 36.34
CA GLY A 1049 26.39 -17.85 36.22
C GLY A 1049 25.06 -17.23 36.66
N LEU A 1050 23.92 -17.82 36.27
CA LEU A 1050 22.61 -17.37 36.75
C LEU A 1050 22.47 -17.56 38.27
N GLN A 1051 22.91 -18.69 38.81
CA GLN A 1051 22.89 -18.95 40.25
C GLN A 1051 23.78 -17.95 41.02
N SER A 1052 24.94 -17.58 40.46
CA SER A 1052 25.82 -16.54 41.02
C SER A 1052 25.13 -15.17 41.04
N ILE A 1053 24.49 -14.76 39.93
CA ILE A 1053 23.73 -13.50 39.83
C ILE A 1053 22.58 -13.46 40.85
N VAL A 1054 21.76 -14.51 40.91
CA VAL A 1054 20.65 -14.61 41.88
C VAL A 1054 21.17 -14.55 43.32
N LYS A 1055 22.24 -15.29 43.64
CA LYS A 1055 22.84 -15.30 44.97
C LYS A 1055 23.42 -13.94 45.35
N GLY A 1056 24.03 -13.21 44.42
CA GLY A 1056 24.54 -11.85 44.64
C GLY A 1056 23.42 -10.82 44.86
N ILE A 1057 22.32 -10.92 44.10
CA ILE A 1057 21.17 -10.01 44.24
C ILE A 1057 20.49 -10.14 45.62
N PHE A 1058 20.35 -11.35 46.15
CA PHE A 1058 19.65 -11.59 47.42
C PHE A 1058 20.55 -11.62 48.67
N ARG A 1059 21.88 -11.57 48.52
CA ARG A 1059 22.81 -11.56 49.66
C ARG A 1059 23.04 -10.17 50.23
N ASP A 1060 23.18 -9.18 49.36
CA ASP A 1060 23.67 -7.84 49.73
C ASP A 1060 22.57 -6.79 49.55
N TYR A 1061 22.48 -5.80 50.44
CA TYR A 1061 21.48 -4.73 50.37
C TYR A 1061 21.57 -3.92 49.06
N SER A 1062 22.78 -3.76 48.52
CA SER A 1062 23.05 -3.19 47.19
C SER A 1062 22.45 -4.00 46.04
N GLY A 1063 22.33 -5.32 46.19
CA GLY A 1063 21.67 -6.21 45.22
C GLY A 1063 20.16 -6.03 45.21
N ILE A 1064 19.54 -5.94 46.41
CA ILE A 1064 18.10 -5.73 46.57
C ILE A 1064 17.68 -4.35 46.07
N THR A 1065 18.41 -3.29 46.44
CA THR A 1065 18.16 -1.92 45.95
C THR A 1065 18.36 -1.79 44.44
N PHE A 1066 19.37 -2.47 43.87
CA PHE A 1066 19.53 -2.56 42.42
C PHE A 1066 18.33 -3.28 41.77
N LEU A 1067 17.88 -4.42 42.30
CA LEU A 1067 16.73 -5.18 41.76
C LEU A 1067 15.45 -4.33 41.74
N ILE A 1068 15.15 -3.63 42.83
CA ILE A 1068 13.99 -2.72 42.90
C ILE A 1068 14.11 -1.62 41.84
N THR A 1069 15.28 -0.97 41.76
CA THR A 1069 15.56 0.10 40.78
C THR A 1069 15.41 -0.41 39.33
N ALA A 1070 15.94 -1.60 39.03
CA ALA A 1070 15.84 -2.24 37.73
C ALA A 1070 14.38 -2.58 37.37
N CYS A 1071 13.61 -3.14 38.31
CA CYS A 1071 12.18 -3.40 38.13
C CYS A 1071 11.38 -2.11 37.85
N CYS A 1072 11.68 -1.01 38.56
CA CYS A 1072 11.08 0.30 38.28
C CYS A 1072 11.43 0.83 36.89
N CYS A 1073 12.71 0.78 36.50
CA CYS A 1073 13.16 1.22 35.16
C CYS A 1073 12.54 0.37 34.04
N LEU A 1074 12.46 -0.96 34.21
CA LEU A 1074 11.79 -1.86 33.28
C LEU A 1074 10.28 -1.56 33.19
N PHE A 1075 9.61 -1.32 34.31
CA PHE A 1075 8.19 -0.94 34.32
C PHE A 1075 7.94 0.35 33.52
N VAL A 1076 8.75 1.38 33.76
CA VAL A 1076 8.69 2.66 33.01
C VAL A 1076 8.91 2.44 31.52
N GLY A 1077 9.94 1.66 31.14
CA GLY A 1077 10.18 1.29 29.75
C GLY A 1077 8.99 0.57 29.10
N ILE A 1078 8.32 -0.31 29.85
CA ILE A 1078 7.14 -1.06 29.37
C ILE A 1078 5.91 -0.17 29.22
N GLN A 1079 5.68 0.80 30.12
CA GLN A 1079 4.60 1.80 29.94
C GLN A 1079 4.82 2.64 28.68
N ILE A 1080 6.07 3.00 28.38
CA ILE A 1080 6.44 3.67 27.12
C ILE A 1080 6.29 2.73 25.91
N MET A 1081 6.63 1.44 26.02
CA MET A 1081 6.32 0.46 24.95
C MET A 1081 4.82 0.36 24.67
N PHE A 1082 3.96 0.41 25.70
CA PHE A 1082 2.50 0.41 25.52
C PHE A 1082 2.01 1.65 24.76
N GLU A 1083 2.47 2.86 25.14
CA GLU A 1083 2.09 4.09 24.41
C GLU A 1083 2.66 4.12 22.98
N ILE A 1084 3.82 3.51 22.72
CA ILE A 1084 4.32 3.26 21.36
C ILE A 1084 3.36 2.34 20.60
N ARG A 1085 2.89 1.23 21.17
CA ARG A 1085 1.89 0.36 20.52
C ARG A 1085 0.56 1.09 20.28
N GLN A 1086 0.10 1.93 21.22
CA GLN A 1086 -1.09 2.76 21.00
C GLN A 1086 -0.86 3.83 19.92
N SER A 1087 0.34 4.41 19.83
CA SER A 1087 0.71 5.34 18.76
C SER A 1087 0.85 4.67 17.40
N GLU A 1088 1.18 3.39 17.33
CA GLU A 1088 1.10 2.58 16.10
C GLU A 1088 -0.36 2.33 15.72
N LEU A 1089 -1.21 1.91 16.68
CA LEU A 1089 -2.64 1.68 16.47
C LEU A 1089 -3.39 2.95 16.04
N ARG A 1090 -3.08 4.12 16.61
CA ARG A 1090 -3.60 5.43 16.19
C ARG A 1090 -3.20 5.81 14.75
N ARG A 1091 -2.13 5.21 14.22
CA ARG A 1091 -1.69 5.34 12.81
C ARG A 1091 -2.21 4.19 11.92
N GLY A 1092 -3.14 3.38 12.42
CA GLY A 1092 -3.69 2.20 11.72
C GLY A 1092 -2.75 0.98 11.67
N ILE A 1093 -1.58 1.06 12.30
CA ILE A 1093 -0.53 0.03 12.23
C ILE A 1093 -0.72 -0.99 13.37
N ASN A 1094 -0.82 -2.27 13.02
CA ASN A 1094 -0.88 -3.36 14.00
C ASN A 1094 0.04 -4.51 13.57
N MET A 1095 1.29 -4.48 14.02
CA MET A 1095 2.30 -5.49 13.68
C MET A 1095 2.12 -6.82 14.45
N LYS A 1096 1.13 -6.92 15.36
CA LYS A 1096 0.84 -8.07 16.24
C LYS A 1096 2.07 -8.56 17.06
N CYS A 1097 3.02 -7.66 17.31
CA CYS A 1097 4.25 -7.82 18.13
C CYS A 1097 4.66 -6.49 18.79
#